data_AF-A0A813KHJ2-F1
#
_entry.id   AF-A0A813KHJ2-F1
#
_cell.length_a   1.000
_cell.length_b   1.000
_cell.length_c   1.000
_cell.angle_alpha   90.00
_cell.angle_beta   90.00
_cell.angle_gamma   90.00
#
_symmetry.space_group_name_H-M   'P 1'
#
loop_
_entity.id
_entity.type
_entity.pdbx_description
1 polymer ?
#
loop_
_entity_poly.entity_id
_entity_poly.type
_entity_poly.pdbx_seq_one_letter_code
_entity_poly.pdbx_strand_id
1 'polypeptide(L)'
;MPRARQARRQLRGAGRSSVGRRSSGHGDQESWRDWAEELKIEAPKVELASFSDNYGAELRGMRATSAVESDESIITVPARHALEVTTGGLCPLGDKAMDPTCWSQLSWWAQLAVLLVFEAGRGSASPLAPWISSLPKDFAEIPMNWTDAELALLEYPPLVRQVAEQRAELTAAFAEAAEGCQFELTEQDFRWAVQAVRSRAFSGPYEGRGAGDRTAQLGLIAALLVGGVAGGFVTPEDGLNGAFVAALAIPLTDFFVGSSSKLKRHVVCPVVDYCNHDSKAVSDIAYEYFANAFAVRVRGGFREGDQVCINYGEQRSNDALLQYYGFVERDNPNDVYTVDLLQHLDEEAAGAGQTLMADLGRTGPDEEAMTKLLRLLSDGREPSAQDEVLAWKAVSLACEAELSRRSPGAAHELGTSGSDTTSTAARFVAEKEKVLLACRAHAEARRFPASVAPLSLGTRAVVLPTFQEPKVWQHGWADGILGPKELEQLRTDGVCVLDSVFDRSLAASCLKECEALDQASAMTVTTNRCNRGARSAWLEFSQADELRALQEELPALSELSLMMAGLPSRVGALGGFAPETFGESELRVHPATMVAVYPEQAASYQLHKDSYAPKDDNPATGATRRLTALAYLNDWSPENGGELRVHESVNDLPDQRRFRSVAPSAGSLVIFDSRRIWHAVAPSLRGNRWAVTLWVH
;
A
#
# COMPACT_ATOMS: atom_id res chain seq x y z
N MET A 1 1.37 -23.28 -64.97
CA MET A 1 2.32 -24.20 -65.64
C MET A 1 3.61 -24.30 -64.80
N PRO A 2 4.46 -25.35 -64.94
CA PRO A 2 4.83 -26.14 -63.75
C PRO A 2 6.33 -26.22 -63.35
N ARG A 3 6.57 -26.77 -62.14
CA ARG A 3 7.81 -27.42 -61.59
C ARG A 3 9.02 -26.51 -61.28
N ALA A 4 9.87 -26.74 -60.26
CA ALA A 4 9.88 -27.65 -59.08
C ALA A 4 10.90 -27.09 -58.04
N ARG A 5 10.73 -27.22 -56.70
CA ARG A 5 11.33 -28.25 -55.80
C ARG A 5 12.68 -28.81 -56.29
N GLN A 6 13.74 -29.01 -55.49
CA GLN A 6 13.96 -29.05 -54.01
C GLN A 6 15.49 -28.78 -53.77
N ALA A 7 16.12 -28.73 -52.58
CA ALA A 7 15.80 -29.17 -51.22
C ALA A 7 16.47 -28.30 -50.10
N ARG A 8 17.20 -28.91 -49.16
CA ARG A 8 17.96 -28.32 -48.03
C ARG A 8 19.14 -29.25 -47.63
N ARG A 9 20.11 -28.68 -46.90
CA ARG A 9 20.86 -29.27 -45.74
C ARG A 9 22.11 -30.16 -45.97
N GLN A 10 23.27 -29.61 -45.62
CA GLN A 10 24.31 -30.10 -44.66
C GLN A 10 25.41 -29.00 -44.66
N LEU A 11 25.71 -28.18 -43.63
CA LEU A 11 26.07 -28.38 -42.22
C LEU A 11 27.27 -29.31 -41.96
N ARG A 12 28.47 -28.72 -41.80
CA ARG A 12 29.34 -28.79 -40.58
C ARG A 12 30.76 -28.23 -40.85
N GLY A 13 31.39 -27.62 -39.84
CA GLY A 13 32.86 -27.69 -39.70
C GLY A 13 33.69 -26.41 -39.57
N ALA A 14 33.35 -25.49 -38.64
CA ALA A 14 34.24 -24.55 -37.92
C ALA A 14 33.35 -23.43 -37.35
N GLY A 15 33.28 -23.13 -36.06
CA GLY A 15 34.00 -23.59 -34.89
C GLY A 15 33.65 -22.56 -33.82
N ARG A 16 32.69 -22.87 -32.93
CA ARG A 16 32.29 -21.95 -31.87
C ARG A 16 33.50 -21.71 -30.99
N SER A 17 34.07 -20.51 -31.02
CA SER A 17 34.84 -20.01 -29.88
C SER A 17 33.86 -19.93 -28.70
N SER A 18 34.15 -20.68 -27.65
CA SER A 18 33.50 -20.50 -26.36
C SER A 18 33.70 -19.05 -25.94
N VAL A 19 32.60 -18.33 -25.67
CA VAL A 19 32.67 -17.07 -24.93
C VAL A 19 33.17 -17.42 -23.53
N GLY A 20 34.49 -17.31 -23.35
CA GLY A 20 35.13 -17.49 -22.07
C GLY A 20 34.64 -16.40 -21.13
N ARG A 21 34.14 -16.81 -19.97
CA ARG A 21 33.77 -15.94 -18.85
C ARG A 21 35.01 -15.13 -18.43
N ARG A 22 35.22 -13.96 -19.04
CA ARG A 22 36.29 -13.04 -18.65
C ARG A 22 35.85 -12.34 -17.38
N SER A 23 36.65 -12.47 -16.34
CA SER A 23 36.57 -11.62 -15.15
C SER A 23 36.88 -10.17 -15.54
N SER A 24 35.89 -9.29 -15.49
CA SER A 24 35.98 -7.84 -15.80
C SER A 24 36.68 -7.01 -14.72
N GLY A 25 37.37 -7.65 -13.76
CA GLY A 25 37.68 -7.05 -12.47
C GLY A 25 38.80 -6.00 -12.40
N HIS A 26 39.73 -5.93 -13.35
CA HIS A 26 40.91 -5.05 -13.22
C HIS A 26 41.17 -4.09 -14.40
N GLY A 27 41.04 -4.53 -15.66
CA GLY A 27 41.33 -3.67 -16.82
C GLY A 27 40.42 -2.44 -16.93
N ASP A 28 39.16 -2.57 -16.55
CA ASP A 28 38.19 -1.47 -16.58
C ASP A 28 38.31 -0.56 -15.34
N GLN A 29 38.94 -1.04 -14.24
CA GLN A 29 39.08 -0.27 -12.98
C GLN A 29 40.22 0.75 -13.02
N GLU A 30 41.38 0.42 -13.59
CA GLU A 30 42.49 1.38 -13.70
C GLU A 30 42.12 2.52 -14.67
N SER A 31 41.49 2.19 -15.79
CA SER A 31 41.21 3.17 -16.86
C SER A 31 40.23 4.31 -16.50
N TRP A 32 39.27 4.11 -15.58
CA TRP A 32 38.38 5.20 -15.15
C TRP A 32 39.01 6.09 -14.07
N ARG A 33 39.90 5.54 -13.22
CA ARG A 33 40.57 6.32 -12.16
C ARG A 33 41.54 7.32 -12.76
N ASP A 34 42.39 6.89 -13.69
CA ASP A 34 43.34 7.76 -14.39
C ASP A 34 42.61 8.92 -15.08
N TRP A 35 41.51 8.61 -15.79
CA TRP A 35 40.65 9.59 -16.44
C TRP A 35 39.98 10.56 -15.43
N ALA A 36 39.48 10.05 -14.30
CA ALA A 36 38.90 10.88 -13.26
C ALA A 36 39.94 11.85 -12.67
N GLU A 37 41.18 11.39 -12.43
CA GLU A 37 42.28 12.22 -11.95
C GLU A 37 42.67 13.30 -12.96
N GLU A 38 42.77 12.99 -14.25
CA GLU A 38 43.01 13.96 -15.33
C GLU A 38 41.96 15.09 -15.34
N LEU A 39 40.68 14.75 -15.11
CA LEU A 39 39.60 15.73 -15.06
C LEU A 39 39.49 16.47 -13.71
N LYS A 40 40.21 16.01 -12.68
CA LYS A 40 40.10 16.43 -11.27
C LYS A 40 38.73 16.10 -10.66
N ILE A 41 38.20 14.93 -10.97
CA ILE A 41 37.06 14.32 -10.28
C ILE A 41 37.61 13.56 -9.07
N GLU A 42 37.25 14.01 -7.86
CA GLU A 42 37.76 13.43 -6.62
C GLU A 42 36.82 12.33 -6.14
N ALA A 43 37.32 11.09 -6.01
CA ALA A 43 36.56 9.94 -5.50
C ALA A 43 37.47 9.04 -4.62
N PRO A 44 38.04 9.55 -3.51
CA PRO A 44 39.17 8.93 -2.82
C PRO A 44 38.80 7.65 -2.04
N LYS A 45 37.57 7.56 -1.55
CA LYS A 45 37.10 6.47 -0.67
C LYS A 45 36.19 5.44 -1.37
N VAL A 46 36.04 5.51 -2.70
CA VAL A 46 35.15 4.62 -3.45
C VAL A 46 35.84 3.97 -4.66
N GLU A 47 35.33 2.82 -5.08
CA GLU A 47 35.75 2.12 -6.30
C GLU A 47 34.60 1.39 -6.99
N LEU A 48 34.68 1.23 -8.31
CA LEU A 48 33.71 0.42 -9.06
C LEU A 48 33.79 -1.06 -8.66
N ALA A 49 32.63 -1.66 -8.40
CA ALA A 49 32.50 -3.06 -8.01
C ALA A 49 31.25 -3.72 -8.64
N SER A 50 31.25 -5.05 -8.72
CA SER A 50 30.04 -5.86 -8.93
C SER A 50 29.43 -6.23 -7.58
N PHE A 51 28.12 -6.03 -7.45
CA PHE A 51 27.27 -6.44 -6.34
C PHE A 51 26.17 -7.37 -6.85
N SER A 52 25.32 -7.84 -5.94
CA SER A 52 24.01 -8.39 -6.29
C SER A 52 22.92 -7.36 -6.02
N ASP A 53 21.94 -7.24 -6.91
CA ASP A 53 20.71 -6.50 -6.65
C ASP A 53 19.82 -7.21 -5.62
N ASN A 54 18.67 -6.60 -5.29
CA ASN A 54 17.68 -7.14 -4.34
C ASN A 54 17.04 -8.48 -4.76
N TYR A 55 17.37 -9.00 -5.96
CA TYR A 55 16.88 -10.24 -6.55
C TYR A 55 18.01 -11.19 -7.01
N GLY A 56 19.27 -10.87 -6.71
CA GLY A 56 20.45 -11.70 -7.00
C GLY A 56 21.08 -11.51 -8.40
N ALA A 57 20.63 -10.55 -9.22
CA ALA A 57 21.27 -10.23 -10.49
C ALA A 57 22.58 -9.44 -10.29
N GLU A 58 23.53 -9.54 -11.21
CA GLU A 58 24.79 -8.80 -11.13
C GLU A 58 24.56 -7.30 -11.39
N LEU A 59 25.00 -6.45 -10.46
CA LEU A 59 24.79 -5.01 -10.47
C LEU A 59 26.12 -4.28 -10.31
N ARG A 60 26.49 -3.42 -11.28
CA ARG A 60 27.63 -2.50 -11.12
C ARG A 60 27.28 -1.42 -10.10
N GLY A 61 28.18 -1.11 -9.18
CA GLY A 61 27.99 -0.03 -8.20
C GLY A 61 29.31 0.50 -7.64
N MET A 62 29.23 1.36 -6.62
CA MET A 62 30.39 1.84 -5.87
C MET A 62 30.57 1.08 -4.55
N ARG A 63 31.81 0.65 -4.26
CA ARG A 63 32.23 0.07 -2.98
C ARG A 63 33.09 1.07 -2.21
N ALA A 64 32.89 1.16 -0.89
CA ALA A 64 33.77 1.91 -0.01
C ALA A 64 35.13 1.21 0.16
N THR A 65 36.24 1.90 -0.15
CA THR A 65 37.63 1.41 0.00
C THR A 65 38.21 1.68 1.39
N SER A 66 37.52 2.49 2.20
CA SER A 66 37.82 2.79 3.60
C SER A 66 36.55 3.31 4.27
N ALA A 67 36.55 3.51 5.59
CA ALA A 67 35.39 4.07 6.28
C ALA A 67 35.05 5.47 5.76
N VAL A 68 33.79 5.68 5.37
CA VAL A 68 33.20 6.98 5.01
C VAL A 68 32.43 7.49 6.21
N GLU A 69 32.71 8.70 6.66
CA GLU A 69 32.03 9.33 7.80
C GLU A 69 30.76 10.07 7.38
N SER A 70 29.85 10.33 8.31
CA SER A 70 28.65 11.14 8.03
C SER A 70 29.02 12.57 7.63
N ASP A 71 28.29 13.11 6.65
CA ASP A 71 28.51 14.41 6.01
C ASP A 71 29.84 14.54 5.23
N GLU A 72 30.62 13.46 5.09
CA GLU A 72 31.80 13.42 4.23
C GLU A 72 31.43 13.48 2.73
N SER A 73 32.24 14.15 1.92
CA SER A 73 32.11 14.12 0.46
C SER A 73 32.72 12.83 -0.08
N ILE A 74 31.91 12.02 -0.77
CA ILE A 74 32.36 10.76 -1.37
C ILE A 74 32.86 10.95 -2.81
N ILE A 75 32.26 11.89 -3.54
CA ILE A 75 32.55 12.20 -4.94
C ILE A 75 32.39 13.70 -5.16
N THR A 76 33.40 14.37 -5.72
CA THR A 76 33.36 15.79 -6.13
C THR A 76 33.68 15.91 -7.62
N VAL A 77 32.77 16.51 -8.40
CA VAL A 77 32.87 16.68 -9.86
C VAL A 77 32.93 18.15 -10.23
N PRO A 78 34.03 18.67 -10.82
CA PRO A 78 34.09 20.05 -11.29
C PRO A 78 32.98 20.36 -12.32
N ALA A 79 32.27 21.46 -12.14
CA ALA A 79 31.03 21.76 -12.88
C ALA A 79 31.21 21.79 -14.41
N ARG A 80 32.39 22.20 -14.89
CA ARG A 80 32.79 22.18 -16.31
C ARG A 80 32.81 20.79 -16.97
N HIS A 81 32.75 19.73 -16.16
CA HIS A 81 32.76 18.32 -16.59
C HIS A 81 31.43 17.61 -16.30
N ALA A 82 30.44 18.32 -15.76
CA ALA A 82 29.06 17.87 -15.66
C ALA A 82 28.27 18.35 -16.90
N LEU A 83 27.26 17.59 -17.32
CA LEU A 83 26.26 18.08 -18.26
C LEU A 83 25.19 18.83 -17.48
N GLU A 84 24.99 20.11 -17.76
CA GLU A 84 24.08 20.98 -17.02
C GLU A 84 23.18 21.79 -17.95
N VAL A 85 21.91 21.93 -17.56
CA VAL A 85 20.97 22.92 -18.10
C VAL A 85 20.21 23.61 -16.97
N THR A 86 19.81 24.86 -17.18
CA THR A 86 18.90 25.59 -16.28
C THR A 86 17.56 25.78 -16.98
N THR A 87 16.44 25.64 -16.26
CA THR A 87 15.10 25.90 -16.81
C THR A 87 15.05 27.28 -17.47
N GLY A 88 14.70 27.36 -18.76
CA GLY A 88 14.68 28.65 -19.49
C GLY A 88 16.06 29.30 -19.71
N GLY A 89 17.16 28.61 -19.42
CA GLY A 89 18.52 29.06 -19.69
C GLY A 89 18.91 28.89 -21.17
N LEU A 90 19.95 29.62 -21.59
CA LEU A 90 20.51 29.55 -22.93
C LEU A 90 21.20 28.19 -23.18
N CYS A 91 21.30 27.77 -24.45
CA CYS A 91 21.98 26.53 -24.81
C CYS A 91 23.50 26.63 -24.55
N PRO A 92 24.12 25.72 -23.76
CA PRO A 92 25.57 25.71 -23.53
C PRO A 92 26.42 25.54 -24.81
N LEU A 93 25.87 24.97 -25.88
CA LEU A 93 26.54 24.82 -27.17
C LEU A 93 26.49 26.11 -28.02
N GLY A 94 25.63 27.05 -27.65
CA GLY A 94 25.36 28.31 -28.35
C GLY A 94 24.55 28.16 -29.64
N ASP A 95 24.04 29.30 -30.12
CA ASP A 95 23.08 29.44 -31.22
C ASP A 95 23.54 28.85 -32.57
N LYS A 96 24.84 28.53 -32.70
CA LYS A 96 25.41 27.90 -33.90
C LYS A 96 25.27 26.37 -33.93
N ALA A 97 24.99 25.76 -32.78
CA ALA A 97 24.84 24.31 -32.63
C ALA A 97 23.36 23.91 -32.43
N MET A 98 22.53 24.83 -31.93
CA MET A 98 21.12 24.63 -31.64
C MET A 98 20.36 25.94 -31.80
N ASP A 99 19.22 25.93 -32.51
CA ASP A 99 18.35 27.10 -32.62
C ASP A 99 17.78 27.51 -31.24
N PRO A 100 17.88 28.79 -30.83
CA PRO A 100 17.37 29.25 -29.53
C PRO A 100 15.85 29.10 -29.34
N THR A 101 15.06 29.19 -30.42
CA THR A 101 13.60 29.03 -30.39
C THR A 101 13.27 27.59 -30.04
N CYS A 102 13.83 26.63 -30.79
CA CYS A 102 13.62 25.20 -30.53
C CYS A 102 14.14 24.79 -29.15
N TRP A 103 15.33 25.27 -28.75
CA TRP A 103 15.88 25.02 -27.42
C TRP A 103 14.94 25.47 -26.29
N SER A 104 14.23 26.60 -26.47
CA SER A 104 13.29 27.12 -25.48
C SER A 104 12.01 26.30 -25.33
N GLN A 105 11.64 25.49 -26.34
CA GLN A 105 10.49 24.56 -26.29
C GLN A 105 10.88 23.20 -25.69
N LEU A 106 12.15 22.82 -25.76
CA LEU A 106 12.62 21.55 -25.20
C LEU A 106 12.49 21.51 -23.66
N SER A 107 12.04 20.37 -23.17
CA SER A 107 12.11 20.02 -21.75
C SER A 107 13.57 19.88 -21.29
N TRP A 108 13.81 20.06 -19.98
CA TRP A 108 15.17 19.96 -19.40
C TRP A 108 15.88 18.62 -19.73
N TRP A 109 15.12 17.52 -19.84
CA TRP A 109 15.67 16.20 -20.16
C TRP A 109 16.01 16.07 -21.65
N ALA A 110 15.25 16.71 -22.54
CA ALA A 110 15.56 16.77 -23.97
C ALA A 110 16.77 17.67 -24.22
N GLN A 111 16.85 18.81 -23.52
CA GLN A 111 18.01 19.71 -23.54
C GLN A 111 19.30 18.98 -23.12
N LEU A 112 19.31 18.27 -21.99
CA LEU A 112 20.45 17.45 -21.57
C LEU A 112 20.77 16.30 -22.55
N ALA A 113 19.76 15.70 -23.17
CA ALA A 113 19.97 14.65 -24.18
C ALA A 113 20.68 15.19 -25.43
N VAL A 114 20.32 16.40 -25.90
CA VAL A 114 21.03 17.11 -26.98
C VAL A 114 22.51 17.33 -26.61
N LEU A 115 22.81 17.75 -25.37
CA LEU A 115 24.20 17.90 -24.91
C LEU A 115 24.96 16.56 -24.88
N LEU A 116 24.31 15.49 -24.42
CA LEU A 116 24.92 14.16 -24.36
C LEU A 116 25.19 13.57 -25.76
N VAL A 117 24.28 13.72 -26.72
CA VAL A 117 24.52 13.30 -28.12
C VAL A 117 25.65 14.13 -28.74
N PHE A 118 25.68 15.45 -28.50
CA PHE A 118 26.76 16.30 -28.99
C PHE A 118 28.14 15.85 -28.47
N GLU A 119 28.27 15.60 -27.17
CA GLU A 119 29.54 15.11 -26.60
C GLU A 119 29.89 13.68 -27.03
N ALA A 120 28.89 12.81 -27.25
CA ALA A 120 29.12 11.48 -27.82
C ALA A 120 29.61 11.55 -29.28
N GLY A 121 29.03 12.43 -30.10
CA GLY A 121 29.39 12.65 -31.50
C GLY A 121 30.81 13.20 -31.71
N ARG A 122 31.39 13.84 -30.69
CA ARG A 122 32.80 14.26 -30.68
C ARG A 122 33.78 13.09 -30.57
N GLY A 123 33.33 11.90 -30.17
CA GLY A 123 34.18 10.74 -29.97
C GLY A 123 35.38 11.04 -29.05
N SER A 124 36.59 10.63 -29.44
CA SER A 124 37.82 10.86 -28.67
C SER A 124 38.23 12.33 -28.51
N ALA A 125 37.54 13.29 -29.16
CA ALA A 125 37.72 14.72 -28.93
C ALA A 125 36.83 15.28 -27.80
N SER A 126 35.96 14.46 -27.19
CA SER A 126 35.31 14.80 -25.91
C SER A 126 36.20 14.38 -24.74
N PRO A 127 36.43 15.24 -23.73
CA PRO A 127 37.06 14.82 -22.48
C PRO A 127 36.19 13.83 -21.70
N LEU A 128 34.89 13.72 -22.02
CA LEU A 128 33.94 12.80 -21.37
C LEU A 128 33.86 11.43 -22.08
N ALA A 129 34.61 11.22 -23.17
CA ALA A 129 34.51 10.00 -23.98
C ALA A 129 34.67 8.68 -23.18
N PRO A 130 35.58 8.57 -22.19
CA PRO A 130 35.66 7.37 -21.35
C PRO A 130 34.38 7.10 -20.55
N TRP A 131 33.79 8.12 -19.91
CA TRP A 131 32.50 7.97 -19.21
C TRP A 131 31.36 7.64 -20.16
N ILE A 132 31.24 8.34 -21.31
CA ILE A 132 30.22 8.03 -22.33
C ILE A 132 30.37 6.58 -22.84
N SER A 133 31.60 6.09 -22.97
CA SER A 133 31.87 4.69 -23.34
C SER A 133 31.42 3.69 -22.27
N SER A 134 31.38 4.09 -20.99
CA SER A 134 30.96 3.27 -19.85
C SER A 134 29.44 3.23 -19.60
N LEU A 135 28.68 4.15 -20.23
CA LEU A 135 27.22 4.19 -20.14
C LEU A 135 26.59 2.96 -20.81
N PRO A 136 25.41 2.49 -20.34
CA PRO A 136 24.63 1.45 -21.01
C PRO A 136 24.41 1.77 -22.50
N LYS A 137 24.40 0.75 -23.35
CA LYS A 137 24.22 0.89 -24.81
C LYS A 137 22.76 0.78 -25.23
N ASP A 138 21.97 0.09 -24.42
CA ASP A 138 20.52 0.00 -24.49
C ASP A 138 19.96 0.03 -23.06
N PHE A 139 18.64 0.00 -22.97
CA PHE A 139 17.86 0.10 -21.74
C PHE A 139 16.63 -0.81 -21.84
N ALA A 140 16.83 -2.09 -22.18
CA ALA A 140 15.74 -3.03 -22.45
C ALA A 140 14.74 -3.15 -21.28
N GLU A 141 15.20 -2.88 -20.06
CA GLU A 141 14.47 -2.94 -18.81
C GLU A 141 13.54 -1.73 -18.58
N ILE A 142 13.72 -0.62 -19.31
CA ILE A 142 12.85 0.57 -19.21
C ILE A 142 11.54 0.33 -20.01
N PRO A 143 10.35 0.44 -19.38
CA PRO A 143 9.06 0.13 -20.01
C PRO A 143 8.75 0.85 -21.32
N MET A 144 9.34 2.01 -21.57
CA MET A 144 9.21 2.69 -22.87
C MET A 144 9.59 1.78 -24.05
N ASN A 145 10.58 0.90 -23.88
CA ASN A 145 11.08 0.01 -24.92
C ASN A 145 10.31 -1.33 -25.03
N TRP A 146 9.41 -1.62 -24.10
CA TRP A 146 8.67 -2.88 -24.05
C TRP A 146 7.57 -2.93 -25.11
N THR A 147 7.20 -4.11 -25.57
CA THR A 147 5.98 -4.27 -26.40
C THR A 147 4.72 -4.05 -25.57
N ASP A 148 3.59 -3.74 -26.21
CA ASP A 148 2.33 -3.56 -25.49
C ASP A 148 1.85 -4.86 -24.80
N ALA A 149 2.30 -6.02 -25.29
CA ALA A 149 2.08 -7.32 -24.65
C ALA A 149 2.93 -7.49 -23.38
N GLU A 150 4.15 -6.97 -23.35
CA GLU A 150 4.99 -6.94 -22.15
C GLU A 150 4.49 -5.91 -21.13
N LEU A 151 4.03 -4.73 -21.57
CA LEU A 151 3.38 -3.74 -20.69
C LEU A 151 2.11 -4.29 -20.04
N ALA A 152 1.36 -5.17 -20.72
CA ALA A 152 0.19 -5.83 -20.14
C ALA A 152 0.56 -6.74 -18.94
N LEU A 153 1.79 -7.26 -18.85
CA LEU A 153 2.26 -8.07 -17.72
C LEU A 153 2.38 -7.30 -16.41
N LEU A 154 2.39 -5.96 -16.46
CA LEU A 154 2.38 -5.11 -15.26
C LEU A 154 1.02 -5.15 -14.53
N GLU A 155 -0.04 -5.59 -15.20
CA GLU A 155 -1.42 -5.62 -14.71
C GLU A 155 -1.89 -4.31 -14.06
N TYR A 156 -1.28 -3.18 -14.43
CA TYR A 156 -1.40 -1.91 -13.70
C TYR A 156 -1.58 -0.74 -14.69
N PRO A 157 -2.84 -0.36 -15.00
CA PRO A 157 -3.15 0.64 -16.01
C PRO A 157 -2.48 2.03 -15.86
N PRO A 158 -2.22 2.58 -14.65
CA PRO A 158 -1.59 3.89 -14.51
C PRO A 158 -0.23 3.99 -15.20
N LEU A 159 0.69 3.05 -14.92
CA LEU A 159 2.02 3.05 -15.54
C LEU A 159 1.94 2.80 -17.06
N VAL A 160 1.01 1.98 -17.54
CA VAL A 160 0.81 1.76 -18.99
C VAL A 160 0.40 3.06 -19.69
N ARG A 161 -0.49 3.88 -19.09
CA ARG A 161 -0.86 5.20 -19.63
C ARG A 161 0.34 6.16 -19.60
N GLN A 162 1.05 6.24 -18.48
CA GLN A 162 2.24 7.08 -18.34
C GLN A 162 3.33 6.73 -19.36
N VAL A 163 3.53 5.46 -19.69
CA VAL A 163 4.47 5.01 -20.73
C VAL A 163 4.00 5.43 -22.13
N ALA A 164 2.70 5.35 -22.42
CA ALA A 164 2.16 5.82 -23.70
C ALA A 164 2.33 7.34 -23.87
N GLU A 165 2.07 8.12 -22.81
CA GLU A 165 2.32 9.56 -22.76
C GLU A 165 3.82 9.86 -22.96
N GLN A 166 4.70 9.17 -22.24
CA GLN A 166 6.16 9.32 -22.32
C GLN A 166 6.71 9.01 -23.73
N ARG A 167 6.12 8.06 -24.47
CA ARG A 167 6.43 7.78 -25.88
C ARG A 167 6.01 8.93 -26.81
N ALA A 168 4.84 9.51 -26.57
CA ALA A 168 4.35 10.66 -27.35
C ALA A 168 5.19 11.92 -27.08
N GLU A 169 5.48 12.22 -25.81
CA GLU A 169 6.40 13.29 -25.41
C GLU A 169 7.77 13.15 -26.08
N LEU A 170 8.35 11.95 -26.08
CA LEU A 170 9.67 11.71 -26.69
C LEU A 170 9.65 11.91 -28.21
N THR A 171 8.56 11.50 -28.87
CA THR A 171 8.39 11.69 -30.31
C THR A 171 8.29 13.17 -30.67
N ALA A 172 7.53 13.96 -29.89
CA ALA A 172 7.43 15.40 -30.07
C ALA A 172 8.75 16.14 -29.77
N ALA A 173 9.41 15.79 -28.66
CA ALA A 173 10.70 16.37 -28.28
C ALA A 173 11.82 16.05 -29.29
N PHE A 174 11.79 14.86 -29.91
CA PHE A 174 12.73 14.52 -30.97
C PHE A 174 12.52 15.39 -32.22
N ALA A 175 11.26 15.60 -32.65
CA ALA A 175 10.96 16.45 -33.80
C ALA A 175 11.48 17.89 -33.60
N GLU A 176 11.20 18.49 -32.44
CA GLU A 176 11.68 19.83 -32.07
C GLU A 176 13.21 19.89 -31.98
N ALA A 177 13.85 18.88 -31.37
CA ALA A 177 15.31 18.82 -31.26
C ALA A 177 15.98 18.66 -32.63
N ALA A 178 15.42 17.83 -33.52
CA ALA A 178 15.94 17.57 -34.85
C ALA A 178 15.77 18.77 -35.81
N GLU A 179 14.76 19.62 -35.61
CA GLU A 179 14.60 20.89 -36.34
C GLU A 179 15.63 21.94 -35.89
N GLY A 180 15.91 22.03 -34.58
CA GLY A 180 16.84 23.02 -34.03
C GLY A 180 18.33 22.66 -34.15
N CYS A 181 18.70 21.37 -34.10
CA CYS A 181 20.10 20.94 -34.06
C CYS A 181 20.84 21.19 -35.38
N GLN A 182 22.04 21.77 -35.27
CA GLN A 182 22.95 22.02 -36.41
C GLN A 182 24.02 20.92 -36.55
N PHE A 183 23.79 19.76 -35.96
CA PHE A 183 24.64 18.55 -36.01
C PHE A 183 23.76 17.31 -36.20
N GLU A 184 24.36 16.17 -36.56
CA GLU A 184 23.64 14.92 -36.79
C GLU A 184 23.01 14.40 -35.48
N LEU A 185 21.67 14.40 -35.43
CA LEU A 185 20.87 13.87 -34.33
C LEU A 185 19.91 12.81 -34.87
N THR A 186 20.21 11.53 -34.63
CA THR A 186 19.29 10.45 -34.99
C THR A 186 18.26 10.20 -33.88
N GLU A 187 17.10 9.64 -34.24
CA GLU A 187 16.09 9.26 -33.25
C GLU A 187 16.63 8.19 -32.28
N GLN A 188 17.51 7.30 -32.76
CA GLN A 188 18.14 6.26 -31.93
C GLN A 188 19.07 6.88 -30.88
N ASP A 189 19.94 7.81 -31.28
CA ASP A 189 20.87 8.48 -30.36
C ASP A 189 20.12 9.35 -29.35
N PHE A 190 19.09 10.06 -29.80
CA PHE A 190 18.24 10.86 -28.90
C PHE A 190 17.47 9.98 -27.91
N ARG A 191 16.85 8.88 -28.36
CA ARG A 191 16.18 7.90 -27.47
C ARG A 191 17.13 7.29 -26.45
N TRP A 192 18.36 6.97 -26.85
CA TRP A 192 19.40 6.48 -25.94
C TRP A 192 19.78 7.57 -24.92
N ALA A 193 20.07 8.79 -25.38
CA ALA A 193 20.52 9.89 -24.54
C ALA A 193 19.45 10.34 -23.54
N VAL A 194 18.17 10.40 -23.93
CA VAL A 194 17.07 10.73 -23.00
C VAL A 194 16.96 9.70 -21.88
N GLN A 195 17.16 8.41 -22.16
CA GLN A 195 17.11 7.36 -21.14
C GLN A 195 18.35 7.39 -20.24
N ALA A 196 19.54 7.61 -20.81
CA ALA A 196 20.77 7.82 -20.04
C ALA A 196 20.65 9.03 -19.11
N VAL A 197 20.07 10.15 -19.58
CA VAL A 197 19.83 11.36 -18.78
C VAL A 197 18.77 11.13 -17.71
N ARG A 198 17.57 10.64 -18.05
CA ARG A 198 16.45 10.51 -17.08
C ARG A 198 16.75 9.51 -15.95
N SER A 199 17.65 8.55 -16.18
CA SER A 199 18.13 7.60 -15.15
C SER A 199 19.32 8.09 -14.31
N ARG A 200 19.88 9.28 -14.60
CA ARG A 200 21.15 9.77 -13.98
C ARG A 200 21.15 11.24 -13.58
N ALA A 201 20.18 12.02 -14.07
CA ALA A 201 20.09 13.44 -13.80
C ALA A 201 19.48 13.70 -12.42
N PHE A 202 20.09 14.61 -11.69
CA PHE A 202 19.55 15.19 -10.46
C PHE A 202 19.13 16.65 -10.72
N SER A 203 18.26 17.19 -9.86
CA SER A 203 17.72 18.54 -10.03
C SER A 203 17.53 19.25 -8.69
N GLY A 204 17.96 20.51 -8.60
CA GLY A 204 17.77 21.33 -7.41
C GLY A 204 18.15 22.80 -7.61
N PRO A 205 17.97 23.63 -6.57
CA PRO A 205 18.59 24.95 -6.50
C PRO A 205 20.09 24.86 -6.14
N TYR A 206 20.53 23.74 -5.55
CA TYR A 206 21.89 23.45 -5.06
C TYR A 206 22.50 24.44 -4.04
N GLU A 207 21.70 25.36 -3.53
CA GLU A 207 22.07 26.32 -2.47
C GLU A 207 22.33 25.66 -1.10
N GLY A 208 23.09 26.35 -0.24
CA GLY A 208 23.40 25.93 1.13
C GLY A 208 22.18 25.82 2.07
N ARG A 209 22.38 25.15 3.22
CA ARG A 209 21.31 24.58 4.07
C ARG A 209 20.35 25.63 4.67
N GLY A 210 19.21 25.83 4.02
CA GLY A 210 18.06 26.54 4.58
C GLY A 210 18.32 28.01 4.98
N ALA A 211 17.43 28.58 5.79
CA ALA A 211 17.50 30.01 6.15
C ALA A 211 18.76 30.37 6.97
N GLY A 212 19.33 29.41 7.71
CA GLY A 212 20.53 29.60 8.53
C GLY A 212 21.81 29.73 7.69
N ASP A 213 22.11 28.78 6.80
CA ASP A 213 23.29 28.89 5.95
C ASP A 213 23.15 30.06 4.96
N ARG A 214 21.94 30.33 4.44
CA ARG A 214 21.71 31.53 3.60
C ARG A 214 22.09 32.83 4.31
N THR A 215 21.75 32.99 5.59
CA THR A 215 22.14 34.19 6.37
C THR A 215 23.62 34.21 6.72
N ALA A 216 24.24 33.05 6.99
CA ALA A 216 25.69 32.94 7.18
C ALA A 216 26.48 33.24 5.89
N GLN A 217 26.01 32.77 4.73
CA GLN A 217 26.61 33.02 3.41
C GLN A 217 26.49 34.48 3.00
N LEU A 218 25.31 35.12 3.18
CA LEU A 218 25.16 36.57 3.00
C LEU A 218 26.09 37.35 3.93
N GLY A 219 26.20 36.93 5.20
CA GLY A 219 27.13 37.51 6.16
C GLY A 219 28.60 37.39 5.72
N LEU A 220 29.00 36.24 5.18
CA LEU A 220 30.33 35.99 4.65
C LEU A 220 30.61 36.82 3.39
N ILE A 221 29.68 36.89 2.44
CA ILE A 221 29.81 37.70 1.21
C ILE A 221 29.94 39.18 1.57
N ALA A 222 29.10 39.68 2.49
CA ALA A 222 29.18 41.05 2.99
C ALA A 222 30.50 41.31 3.74
N ALA A 223 30.95 40.38 4.58
CA ALA A 223 32.21 40.49 5.31
C ALA A 223 33.44 40.45 4.39
N LEU A 224 33.41 39.67 3.31
CA LEU A 224 34.48 39.62 2.30
C LEU A 224 34.53 40.92 1.48
N LEU A 225 33.39 41.48 1.09
CA LEU A 225 33.29 42.80 0.44
C LEU A 225 33.84 43.91 1.35
N VAL A 226 33.35 44.00 2.60
CA VAL A 226 33.79 45.01 3.57
C VAL A 226 35.26 44.84 3.93
N GLY A 227 35.71 43.60 4.18
CA GLY A 227 37.09 43.27 4.54
C GLY A 227 38.10 43.50 3.42
N GLY A 228 37.74 43.19 2.17
CA GLY A 228 38.58 43.44 1.00
C GLY A 228 38.84 44.93 0.76
N VAL A 229 37.80 45.76 0.91
CA VAL A 229 37.91 47.23 0.82
C VAL A 229 38.65 47.81 2.03
N ALA A 230 38.32 47.40 3.26
CA ALA A 230 38.96 47.92 4.47
C ALA A 230 40.44 47.51 4.60
N GLY A 231 40.82 46.34 4.08
CA GLY A 231 42.20 45.86 4.03
C GLY A 231 43.04 46.43 2.88
N GLY A 232 42.45 47.20 1.96
CA GLY A 232 43.14 47.75 0.79
C GLY A 232 43.51 46.73 -0.29
N PHE A 233 42.94 45.51 -0.23
CA PHE A 233 43.15 44.46 -1.24
C PHE A 233 42.27 44.65 -2.47
N VAL A 234 41.18 45.42 -2.34
CA VAL A 234 40.24 45.78 -3.41
C VAL A 234 39.96 47.27 -3.29
N THR A 235 40.12 48.04 -4.38
CA THR A 235 39.74 49.46 -4.34
C THR A 235 38.21 49.59 -4.34
N PRO A 236 37.62 50.69 -3.81
CA PRO A 236 36.17 50.89 -3.87
C PRO A 236 35.59 50.87 -5.30
N GLU A 237 36.43 51.20 -6.28
CA GLU A 237 36.09 51.20 -7.70
C GLU A 237 36.26 49.79 -8.31
N ASP A 238 37.26 49.02 -7.89
CA ASP A 238 37.49 47.64 -8.35
C ASP A 238 36.55 46.60 -7.72
N GLY A 239 36.00 46.87 -6.53
CA GLY A 239 34.95 46.04 -5.94
C GLY A 239 33.64 46.07 -6.75
N LEU A 240 33.48 47.08 -7.60
CA LEU A 240 32.41 47.21 -8.60
C LEU A 240 32.83 46.74 -10.00
N ASN A 241 34.12 46.49 -10.24
CA ASN A 241 34.62 45.99 -11.52
C ASN A 241 34.39 44.48 -11.67
N GLY A 242 34.05 44.07 -12.90
CA GLY A 242 33.34 42.83 -13.19
C GLY A 242 34.01 41.51 -12.78
N ALA A 243 35.29 41.47 -12.42
CA ALA A 243 35.96 40.22 -12.03
C ALA A 243 35.59 39.74 -10.61
N PHE A 244 35.54 40.64 -9.64
CA PHE A 244 35.12 40.31 -8.27
C PHE A 244 33.60 40.10 -8.21
N VAL A 245 32.86 40.92 -8.98
CA VAL A 245 31.43 40.73 -9.21
C VAL A 245 31.16 39.39 -9.91
N ALA A 246 31.97 38.92 -10.85
CA ALA A 246 31.79 37.60 -11.51
C ALA A 246 32.03 36.42 -10.55
N ALA A 247 33.03 36.51 -9.67
CA ALA A 247 33.27 35.50 -8.63
C ALA A 247 32.09 35.41 -7.64
N LEU A 248 31.43 36.54 -7.37
CA LEU A 248 30.19 36.59 -6.58
C LEU A 248 28.91 36.43 -7.43
N ALA A 249 28.99 36.45 -8.76
CA ALA A 249 27.81 36.47 -9.63
C ALA A 249 27.09 35.13 -9.63
N ILE A 250 27.80 34.02 -9.46
CA ILE A 250 27.18 32.69 -9.34
C ILE A 250 26.31 32.63 -8.06
N PRO A 251 26.84 32.88 -6.84
CA PRO A 251 26.00 32.90 -5.63
C PRO A 251 25.02 34.08 -5.57
N LEU A 252 25.28 35.25 -6.19
CA LEU A 252 24.31 36.36 -6.23
C LEU A 252 23.17 36.10 -7.21
N THR A 253 23.47 35.59 -8.42
CA THR A 253 22.43 35.18 -9.38
C THR A 253 21.57 34.11 -8.74
N ASP A 254 22.18 33.05 -8.18
CA ASP A 254 21.46 32.00 -7.45
C ASP A 254 20.63 32.61 -6.31
N PHE A 255 21.16 33.48 -5.45
CA PHE A 255 20.39 34.07 -4.33
C PHE A 255 19.14 34.89 -4.77
N PHE A 256 19.27 35.71 -5.82
CA PHE A 256 18.14 36.47 -6.37
C PHE A 256 17.17 35.61 -7.20
N VAL A 257 17.61 34.44 -7.66
CA VAL A 257 16.82 33.44 -8.41
C VAL A 257 16.13 32.45 -7.46
N GLY A 258 16.81 31.89 -6.48
CA GLY A 258 16.39 30.77 -5.64
C GLY A 258 15.57 31.15 -4.40
N SER A 259 15.52 32.44 -4.05
CA SER A 259 14.60 32.91 -2.99
C SER A 259 13.14 33.07 -3.46
N SER A 260 12.85 33.06 -4.78
CA SER A 260 11.46 33.23 -5.27
C SER A 260 11.13 32.71 -6.69
N SER A 261 12.04 32.07 -7.46
CA SER A 261 11.78 31.76 -8.89
C SER A 261 11.53 30.29 -9.23
N LYS A 262 11.02 30.09 -10.46
CA LYS A 262 10.72 28.78 -11.09
C LYS A 262 11.94 28.11 -11.74
N LEU A 263 13.15 28.62 -11.52
CA LEU A 263 14.36 28.19 -12.21
C LEU A 263 15.04 27.05 -11.43
N LYS A 264 15.23 25.89 -12.09
CA LYS A 264 15.95 24.73 -11.54
C LYS A 264 17.17 24.41 -12.40
N ARG A 265 18.27 24.00 -11.75
CA ARG A 265 19.45 23.43 -12.44
C ARG A 265 19.28 21.92 -12.51
N HIS A 266 19.44 21.34 -13.70
CA HIS A 266 19.35 19.91 -13.98
C HIS A 266 20.70 19.42 -14.47
N VAL A 267 21.24 18.39 -13.83
CA VAL A 267 22.67 18.05 -13.95
C VAL A 267 22.86 16.54 -14.04
N VAL A 268 23.74 16.08 -14.93
CA VAL A 268 24.33 14.74 -14.92
C VAL A 268 25.81 14.88 -14.60
N CYS A 269 26.22 14.33 -13.46
CA CYS A 269 27.63 14.25 -13.07
C CYS A 269 28.18 12.85 -13.39
N PRO A 270 29.25 12.76 -14.20
CA PRO A 270 30.00 11.51 -14.34
C PRO A 270 30.50 10.99 -13.00
N VAL A 271 30.67 9.66 -12.87
CA VAL A 271 31.14 8.93 -11.67
C VAL A 271 30.10 8.90 -10.53
N VAL A 272 29.37 10.00 -10.30
CA VAL A 272 28.22 10.03 -9.38
C VAL A 272 27.14 9.04 -9.84
N ASP A 273 26.92 8.93 -11.14
CA ASP A 273 25.96 8.01 -11.78
C ASP A 273 26.32 6.51 -11.66
N TYR A 274 27.42 6.18 -10.99
CA TYR A 274 27.80 4.82 -10.62
C TYR A 274 27.36 4.42 -9.21
N CYS A 275 26.87 5.35 -8.39
CA CYS A 275 26.29 5.04 -7.08
C CYS A 275 24.84 4.57 -7.25
N ASN A 276 24.52 3.38 -6.74
CA ASN A 276 23.17 2.80 -6.89
C ASN A 276 22.15 3.43 -5.93
N HIS A 277 20.87 3.14 -6.16
CA HIS A 277 19.79 3.60 -5.30
C HIS A 277 19.62 2.76 -4.03
N ASP A 278 19.29 3.41 -2.91
CA ASP A 278 18.57 2.83 -1.78
C ASP A 278 17.58 3.90 -1.25
N SER A 279 16.29 3.57 -1.13
CA SER A 279 15.27 4.47 -0.58
C SER A 279 15.55 4.91 0.87
N LYS A 280 16.38 4.17 1.61
CA LYS A 280 16.79 4.46 2.99
C LYS A 280 18.09 5.26 3.06
N ALA A 281 18.84 5.38 1.96
CA ALA A 281 20.00 6.25 1.91
C ALA A 281 19.57 7.70 2.11
N VAL A 282 20.34 8.44 2.90
CA VAL A 282 20.20 9.88 3.05
C VAL A 282 21.43 10.51 2.42
N SER A 283 21.29 10.99 1.19
CA SER A 283 22.37 11.64 0.44
C SER A 283 21.92 13.01 -0.05
N ASP A 284 22.87 13.94 -0.15
CA ASP A 284 22.67 15.28 -0.66
C ASP A 284 23.68 15.56 -1.77
N ILE A 285 23.29 16.32 -2.79
CA ILE A 285 24.19 16.77 -3.85
C ILE A 285 24.21 18.29 -3.82
N ALA A 286 25.29 18.84 -3.30
CA ALA A 286 25.47 20.28 -3.09
C ALA A 286 26.37 20.90 -4.17
N TYR A 287 26.15 22.18 -4.49
CA TYR A 287 27.09 22.94 -5.32
C TYR A 287 28.09 23.69 -4.44
N GLU A 288 29.36 23.33 -4.55
CA GLU A 288 30.45 23.98 -3.83
C GLU A 288 30.95 25.20 -4.61
N TYR A 289 30.34 26.36 -4.37
CA TYR A 289 30.61 27.62 -5.08
C TYR A 289 32.11 27.96 -5.23
N PHE A 290 32.91 27.80 -4.17
CA PHE A 290 34.34 28.13 -4.20
C PHE A 290 35.18 27.09 -4.97
N ALA A 291 34.76 25.83 -5.02
CA ALA A 291 35.39 24.78 -5.81
C ALA A 291 34.87 24.76 -7.27
N ASN A 292 33.73 25.42 -7.52
CA ASN A 292 32.97 25.36 -8.77
C ASN A 292 32.71 23.90 -9.20
N ALA A 293 32.17 23.12 -8.27
CA ALA A 293 32.00 21.67 -8.35
C ALA A 293 30.70 21.19 -7.69
N PHE A 294 30.20 20.03 -8.11
CA PHE A 294 29.12 19.30 -7.45
C PHE A 294 29.73 18.26 -6.50
N ALA A 295 29.32 18.26 -5.24
CA ALA A 295 29.80 17.34 -4.22
C ALA A 295 28.64 16.46 -3.71
N VAL A 296 28.83 15.14 -3.76
CA VAL A 296 27.90 14.16 -3.20
C VAL A 296 28.31 13.88 -1.77
N ARG A 297 27.38 14.09 -0.82
CA ARG A 297 27.58 13.80 0.60
C ARG A 297 26.53 12.83 1.09
N VAL A 298 26.95 11.94 2.00
CA VAL A 298 26.09 10.92 2.60
C VAL A 298 25.91 11.21 4.08
N ARG A 299 24.71 11.02 4.63
CA ARG A 299 24.42 11.12 6.06
C ARG A 299 24.25 9.71 6.62
N GLY A 300 25.00 9.41 7.68
CA GLY A 300 25.38 8.04 8.01
C GLY A 300 26.71 7.66 7.36
N GLY A 301 27.39 6.67 7.94
CA GLY A 301 28.71 6.23 7.48
C GLY A 301 28.70 4.83 6.88
N PHE A 302 29.63 4.59 5.95
CA PHE A 302 29.88 3.28 5.33
C PHE A 302 31.18 2.69 5.85
N ARG A 303 31.24 1.37 6.02
CA ARG A 303 32.47 0.65 6.37
C ARG A 303 33.23 0.28 5.09
N GLU A 304 34.52 0.03 5.24
CA GLU A 304 35.32 -0.61 4.18
C GLU A 304 34.65 -1.90 3.71
N GLY A 305 34.42 -2.02 2.40
CA GLY A 305 33.72 -3.14 1.78
C GLY A 305 32.24 -2.93 1.50
N ASP A 306 31.57 -1.97 2.15
CA ASP A 306 30.14 -1.71 1.96
C ASP A 306 29.83 -1.12 0.56
N GLN A 307 28.62 -1.35 0.04
CA GLN A 307 28.12 -0.64 -1.14
C GLN A 307 27.71 0.78 -0.75
N VAL A 308 28.20 1.77 -1.50
CA VAL A 308 27.82 3.17 -1.34
C VAL A 308 26.63 3.48 -2.24
N CYS A 309 25.45 3.55 -1.62
CA CYS A 309 24.20 3.92 -2.29
C CYS A 309 23.83 5.38 -2.00
N ILE A 310 23.11 5.99 -2.94
CA ILE A 310 22.54 7.33 -2.85
C ILE A 310 21.01 7.29 -3.04
N ASN A 311 20.35 8.38 -2.68
CA ASN A 311 18.92 8.55 -2.90
C ASN A 311 18.67 9.31 -4.22
N TYR A 312 17.96 8.70 -5.16
CA TYR A 312 17.64 9.30 -6.47
C TYR A 312 16.48 10.33 -6.40
N GLY A 313 15.91 10.51 -5.22
CA GLY A 313 14.92 11.54 -4.92
C GLY A 313 14.05 11.12 -3.74
N GLU A 314 13.73 12.07 -2.87
CA GLU A 314 12.77 11.83 -1.80
C GLU A 314 11.45 11.32 -2.40
N GLN A 315 10.91 10.23 -1.82
CA GLN A 315 9.61 9.66 -2.16
C GLN A 315 9.47 9.04 -3.58
N ARG A 316 10.52 8.39 -4.12
CA ARG A 316 10.39 7.59 -5.36
C ARG A 316 9.67 6.25 -5.13
N SER A 317 8.46 6.11 -5.68
CA SER A 317 7.75 4.84 -5.77
C SER A 317 8.33 3.91 -6.84
N ASN A 318 7.95 2.63 -6.83
CA ASN A 318 8.38 1.67 -7.85
C ASN A 318 7.85 2.00 -9.26
N ASP A 319 6.80 2.82 -9.38
CA ASP A 319 6.34 3.36 -10.68
C ASP A 319 7.46 4.20 -11.31
N ALA A 320 8.01 5.17 -10.55
CA ALA A 320 9.07 6.05 -11.02
C ALA A 320 10.41 5.33 -11.20
N LEU A 321 10.75 4.40 -10.30
CA LEU A 321 11.97 3.60 -10.41
C LEU A 321 11.94 2.72 -11.67
N LEU A 322 10.82 2.03 -11.94
CA LEU A 322 10.70 1.22 -13.15
C LEU A 322 10.62 2.10 -14.42
N GLN A 323 9.79 3.14 -14.42
CA GLN A 323 9.58 4.00 -15.61
C GLN A 323 10.85 4.71 -16.09
N TYR A 324 11.73 5.14 -15.17
CA TYR A 324 12.88 5.99 -15.51
C TYR A 324 14.24 5.34 -15.31
N TYR A 325 14.34 4.30 -14.49
CA TYR A 325 15.62 3.66 -14.15
C TYR A 325 15.64 2.15 -14.49
N GLY A 326 14.49 1.56 -14.86
CA GLY A 326 14.42 0.17 -15.34
C GLY A 326 14.53 -0.90 -14.24
N PHE A 327 14.29 -0.56 -12.98
CA PHE A 327 14.34 -1.52 -11.88
C PHE A 327 13.18 -1.34 -10.88
N VAL A 328 12.95 -2.38 -10.09
CA VAL A 328 11.98 -2.40 -8.98
C VAL A 328 12.79 -2.52 -7.68
N GLU A 329 12.46 -1.72 -6.66
CA GLU A 329 13.06 -1.84 -5.34
C GLU A 329 12.17 -2.68 -4.41
N ARG A 330 12.76 -3.75 -3.89
CA ARG A 330 12.10 -4.69 -2.98
C ARG A 330 11.77 -4.03 -1.64
N ASP A 331 10.53 -4.17 -1.21
CA ASP A 331 10.02 -3.65 0.05
C ASP A 331 10.14 -2.11 0.21
N ASN A 332 10.29 -1.36 -0.91
CA ASN A 332 10.42 0.10 -0.98
C ASN A 332 9.41 0.82 -0.03
N PRO A 333 9.88 1.64 0.93
CA PRO A 333 9.01 2.32 1.89
C PRO A 333 8.17 3.46 1.29
N ASN A 334 8.58 3.97 0.13
CA ASN A 334 7.94 5.06 -0.62
C ASN A 334 7.00 4.54 -1.72
N ASP A 335 6.78 3.22 -1.82
CA ASP A 335 5.94 2.66 -2.87
C ASP A 335 4.45 2.89 -2.60
N VAL A 336 3.71 3.24 -3.65
CA VAL A 336 2.29 3.58 -3.63
C VAL A 336 1.53 2.80 -4.70
N TYR A 337 0.20 2.77 -4.61
CA TYR A 337 -0.66 2.20 -5.63
C TYR A 337 -1.69 3.23 -6.09
N THR A 338 -1.53 3.73 -7.30
CA THR A 338 -2.45 4.71 -7.90
C THR A 338 -3.74 4.02 -8.32
N VAL A 339 -4.88 4.46 -7.79
CA VAL A 339 -6.21 3.90 -8.12
C VAL A 339 -7.24 5.02 -8.23
N ASP A 340 -8.25 4.85 -9.08
CA ASP A 340 -9.48 5.63 -8.94
C ASP A 340 -10.34 4.99 -7.86
N LEU A 341 -10.65 5.71 -6.78
CA LEU A 341 -11.50 5.19 -5.72
C LEU A 341 -12.98 5.15 -6.14
N LEU A 342 -13.45 6.08 -6.97
CA LEU A 342 -14.88 6.13 -7.34
C LEU A 342 -15.32 4.93 -8.18
N GLN A 343 -14.43 4.40 -9.03
CA GLN A 343 -14.71 3.21 -9.86
C GLN A 343 -15.12 1.95 -9.05
N HIS A 344 -14.88 1.94 -7.72
CA HIS A 344 -15.17 0.85 -6.80
C HIS A 344 -16.29 1.16 -5.80
N LEU A 345 -16.82 2.38 -5.82
CA LEU A 345 -17.72 2.90 -4.77
C LEU A 345 -19.08 3.34 -5.32
N ASP A 346 -19.09 3.89 -6.55
CA ASP A 346 -20.29 4.42 -7.19
C ASP A 346 -20.19 4.22 -8.71
N GLU A 347 -20.84 3.15 -9.20
CA GLU A 347 -20.88 2.82 -10.63
C GLU A 347 -21.61 3.89 -11.47
N GLU A 348 -22.54 4.64 -10.89
CA GLU A 348 -23.27 5.71 -11.60
C GLU A 348 -22.41 6.96 -11.73
N ALA A 349 -21.70 7.38 -10.66
CA ALA A 349 -20.77 8.51 -10.70
C ALA A 349 -19.53 8.22 -11.57
N ALA A 350 -19.00 7.00 -11.51
CA ALA A 350 -17.94 6.54 -12.41
C ALA A 350 -18.42 6.51 -13.88
N GLY A 351 -19.65 6.03 -14.12
CA GLY A 351 -20.30 6.06 -15.42
C GLY A 351 -20.54 7.48 -15.97
N ALA A 352 -20.69 8.47 -15.09
CA ALA A 352 -20.77 9.90 -15.44
C ALA A 352 -19.40 10.56 -15.69
N GLY A 353 -18.28 9.82 -15.58
CA GLY A 353 -16.92 10.31 -15.82
C GLY A 353 -16.30 11.10 -14.67
N GLN A 354 -16.85 10.99 -13.45
CA GLN A 354 -16.19 11.50 -12.25
C GLN A 354 -15.10 10.53 -11.80
N THR A 355 -13.95 11.06 -11.37
CA THR A 355 -12.81 10.25 -10.91
C THR A 355 -12.27 10.79 -9.58
N LEU A 356 -11.80 9.88 -8.73
CA LEU A 356 -11.12 10.19 -7.47
C LEU A 356 -9.81 9.42 -7.43
N MET A 357 -8.83 9.90 -8.18
CA MET A 357 -7.47 9.36 -8.14
C MET A 357 -6.88 9.51 -6.75
N ALA A 358 -6.29 8.43 -6.24
CA ALA A 358 -5.63 8.33 -4.94
C ALA A 358 -4.35 7.50 -5.08
N ASP A 359 -3.28 7.95 -4.43
CA ASP A 359 -2.04 7.18 -4.30
C ASP A 359 -2.05 6.47 -2.94
N LEU A 360 -2.31 5.16 -2.97
CA LEU A 360 -2.40 4.33 -1.77
C LEU A 360 -1.01 3.90 -1.32
N GLY A 361 -0.48 4.50 -0.26
CA GLY A 361 0.67 3.96 0.47
C GLY A 361 0.27 2.83 1.41
N ARG A 362 1.26 2.19 2.05
CA ARG A 362 1.04 1.12 3.06
C ARG A 362 0.14 1.54 4.24
N THR A 363 -0.03 2.85 4.47
CA THR A 363 -0.81 3.44 5.57
C THR A 363 -2.07 4.19 5.10
N GLY A 364 -2.53 3.93 3.88
CA GLY A 364 -3.73 4.55 3.29
C GLY A 364 -3.44 5.46 2.09
N PRO A 365 -4.47 6.12 1.54
CA PRO A 365 -4.32 7.15 0.53
C PRO A 365 -3.55 8.37 1.02
N ASP A 366 -3.03 9.13 0.07
CA ASP A 366 -2.54 10.49 0.27
C ASP A 366 -3.60 11.43 0.90
N GLU A 367 -3.13 12.53 1.49
CA GLU A 367 -3.96 13.47 2.25
C GLU A 367 -4.97 14.21 1.36
N GLU A 368 -4.64 14.47 0.09
CA GLU A 368 -5.53 15.15 -0.86
C GLU A 368 -6.71 14.25 -1.24
N ALA A 369 -6.44 12.99 -1.59
CA ALA A 369 -7.46 12.00 -1.90
C ALA A 369 -8.33 11.66 -0.69
N MET A 370 -7.76 11.49 0.51
CA MET A 370 -8.54 11.30 1.74
C MET A 370 -9.45 12.51 2.01
N THR A 371 -8.95 13.74 1.87
CA THR A 371 -9.75 14.96 2.06
C THR A 371 -10.90 15.05 1.06
N LYS A 372 -10.66 14.72 -0.22
CA LYS A 372 -11.70 14.67 -1.25
C LYS A 372 -12.74 13.58 -0.97
N LEU A 373 -12.31 12.38 -0.57
CA LEU A 373 -13.19 11.26 -0.21
C LEU A 373 -14.10 11.61 0.97
N LEU A 374 -13.54 12.22 2.02
CA LEU A 374 -14.31 12.68 3.19
C LEU A 374 -15.35 13.73 2.80
N ARG A 375 -14.97 14.73 1.98
CA ARG A 375 -15.92 15.75 1.48
C ARG A 375 -17.04 15.17 0.62
N LEU A 376 -16.74 14.13 -0.16
CA LEU A 376 -17.73 13.44 -0.98
C LEU A 376 -18.71 12.65 -0.11
N LEU A 377 -18.21 11.86 0.84
CA LEU A 377 -19.04 11.09 1.79
C LEU A 377 -19.83 11.98 2.77
N SER A 378 -19.36 13.20 3.02
CA SER A 378 -20.00 14.16 3.91
C SER A 378 -20.99 15.10 3.19
N ASP A 379 -21.22 14.96 1.88
CA ASP A 379 -21.97 15.92 1.05
C ASP A 379 -21.48 17.38 1.22
N GLY A 380 -20.17 17.55 1.42
CA GLY A 380 -19.51 18.85 1.61
C GLY A 380 -19.65 19.49 2.99
N ARG A 381 -20.28 18.83 3.97
CA ARG A 381 -20.29 19.28 5.38
C ARG A 381 -19.00 18.88 6.10
N GLU A 382 -18.78 19.35 7.32
CA GLU A 382 -17.69 18.86 8.18
C GLU A 382 -17.76 17.33 8.34
N PRO A 383 -16.66 16.59 8.08
CA PRO A 383 -16.63 15.14 8.25
C PRO A 383 -16.91 14.75 9.70
N SER A 384 -17.75 13.73 9.87
CA SER A 384 -17.99 13.08 11.15
C SER A 384 -17.13 11.82 11.26
N ALA A 385 -16.97 11.30 12.48
CA ALA A 385 -16.33 10.00 12.72
C ALA A 385 -16.99 8.84 11.94
N GLN A 386 -18.26 8.97 11.53
CA GLN A 386 -18.92 7.97 10.69
C GLN A 386 -18.47 8.08 9.21
N ASP A 387 -18.22 9.29 8.73
CA ASP A 387 -17.72 9.53 7.36
C ASP A 387 -16.25 9.07 7.23
N GLU A 388 -15.45 9.27 8.28
CA GLU A 388 -14.09 8.70 8.37
C GLU A 388 -14.09 7.16 8.31
N VAL A 389 -15.01 6.50 9.03
CA VAL A 389 -15.16 5.03 8.94
C VAL A 389 -15.59 4.59 7.54
N LEU A 390 -16.48 5.34 6.89
CA LEU A 390 -16.90 5.06 5.52
C LEU A 390 -15.75 5.29 4.53
N ALA A 391 -14.90 6.29 4.74
CA ALA A 391 -13.70 6.54 3.93
C ALA A 391 -12.68 5.39 4.06
N TRP A 392 -12.36 4.96 5.29
CA TRP A 392 -11.49 3.79 5.50
C TRP A 392 -12.12 2.48 5.01
N LYS A 393 -13.45 2.35 5.04
CA LYS A 393 -14.15 1.22 4.41
C LYS A 393 -14.04 1.26 2.88
N ALA A 394 -14.18 2.43 2.28
CA ALA A 394 -14.04 2.63 0.84
C ALA A 394 -12.63 2.27 0.35
N VAL A 395 -11.59 2.72 1.05
CA VAL A 395 -10.19 2.36 0.77
C VAL A 395 -9.96 0.85 0.86
N SER A 396 -10.46 0.19 1.91
CA SER A 396 -10.34 -1.27 2.10
C SER A 396 -11.03 -2.07 0.99
N LEU A 397 -12.25 -1.66 0.57
CA LEU A 397 -12.97 -2.28 -0.55
C LEU A 397 -12.27 -2.06 -1.89
N ALA A 398 -11.75 -0.87 -2.16
CA ALA A 398 -10.96 -0.60 -3.37
C ALA A 398 -9.70 -1.47 -3.43
N CYS A 399 -8.99 -1.64 -2.30
CA CYS A 399 -7.83 -2.54 -2.24
C CYS A 399 -8.22 -4.01 -2.52
N GLU A 400 -9.33 -4.48 -1.95
CA GLU A 400 -9.83 -5.85 -2.18
C GLU A 400 -10.25 -6.08 -3.64
N ALA A 401 -10.93 -5.10 -4.26
CA ALA A 401 -11.33 -5.16 -5.66
C ALA A 401 -10.14 -5.15 -6.62
N GLU A 402 -9.10 -4.34 -6.36
CA GLU A 402 -7.86 -4.35 -7.14
C GLU A 402 -7.06 -5.66 -6.97
N LEU A 403 -6.94 -6.17 -5.74
CA LEU A 403 -6.31 -7.48 -5.48
C LEU A 403 -7.04 -8.62 -6.20
N SER A 404 -8.37 -8.59 -6.24
CA SER A 404 -9.19 -9.64 -6.87
C SER A 404 -9.12 -9.67 -8.40
N ARG A 405 -8.64 -8.59 -9.03
CA ARG A 405 -8.47 -8.48 -10.50
C ARG A 405 -7.08 -8.90 -10.99
N ARG A 406 -6.15 -9.18 -10.08
CA ARG A 406 -4.72 -9.41 -10.35
C ARG A 406 -4.36 -10.90 -10.28
N SER A 407 -3.32 -11.28 -11.02
CA SER A 407 -2.61 -12.53 -10.81
C SER A 407 -1.85 -12.49 -9.46
N PRO A 408 -1.72 -13.61 -8.73
CA PRO A 408 -0.95 -13.64 -7.48
C PRO A 408 0.54 -13.34 -7.73
N GLY A 409 0.97 -12.11 -7.44
CA GLY A 409 2.28 -11.57 -7.77
C GLY A 409 3.41 -12.31 -7.08
N ALA A 410 3.26 -12.59 -5.78
CA ALA A 410 4.24 -13.37 -5.01
C ALA A 410 4.50 -14.78 -5.58
N ALA A 411 3.47 -15.43 -6.16
CA ALA A 411 3.63 -16.74 -6.81
C ALA A 411 4.33 -16.62 -8.18
N HIS A 412 4.16 -15.49 -8.87
CA HIS A 412 4.82 -15.21 -10.15
C HIS A 412 6.29 -14.83 -9.96
N GLU A 413 6.63 -13.96 -8.99
CA GLU A 413 8.02 -13.61 -8.62
C GLU A 413 8.84 -14.88 -8.34
N LEU A 414 8.33 -15.76 -7.45
CA LEU A 414 8.96 -17.04 -7.09
C LEU A 414 9.10 -18.03 -8.26
N GLY A 415 8.33 -17.86 -9.33
CA GLY A 415 8.39 -18.68 -10.54
C GLY A 415 9.34 -18.14 -11.63
N THR A 416 9.87 -16.92 -11.46
CA THR A 416 10.75 -16.25 -12.43
C THR A 416 12.21 -16.24 -11.99
N SER A 417 13.14 -16.34 -12.94
CA SER A 417 14.58 -16.29 -12.66
C SER A 417 15.34 -15.61 -13.79
N GLY A 418 15.92 -14.44 -13.51
CA GLY A 418 16.67 -13.65 -14.49
C GLY A 418 16.51 -12.14 -14.27
N SER A 419 16.83 -11.38 -15.31
CA SER A 419 16.64 -9.92 -15.40
C SER A 419 15.84 -9.54 -16.65
N ASP A 420 15.01 -10.45 -17.15
CA ASP A 420 14.20 -10.21 -18.35
C ASP A 420 12.92 -9.42 -18.03
N THR A 421 12.27 -8.91 -19.09
CA THR A 421 11.04 -8.11 -18.99
C THR A 421 9.97 -8.79 -18.13
N THR A 422 9.78 -10.10 -18.31
CA THR A 422 8.82 -10.92 -17.56
C THR A 422 9.14 -10.93 -16.07
N SER A 423 10.40 -11.17 -15.69
CA SER A 423 10.84 -11.17 -14.29
C SER A 423 10.68 -9.79 -13.65
N THR A 424 10.99 -8.72 -14.38
CA THR A 424 10.85 -7.33 -13.89
C THR A 424 9.37 -6.95 -13.70
N ALA A 425 8.50 -7.32 -14.64
CA ALA A 425 7.05 -7.13 -14.50
C ALA A 425 6.47 -7.93 -13.32
N ALA A 426 6.88 -9.19 -13.15
CA ALA A 426 6.47 -10.04 -12.01
C ALA A 426 6.83 -9.42 -10.65
N ARG A 427 8.05 -8.88 -10.52
CA ARG A 427 8.51 -8.15 -9.32
C ARG A 427 7.67 -6.90 -9.06
N PHE A 428 7.39 -6.12 -10.10
CA PHE A 428 6.55 -4.94 -9.98
C PHE A 428 5.15 -5.29 -9.46
N VAL A 429 4.49 -6.31 -10.04
CA VAL A 429 3.18 -6.80 -9.58
C VAL A 429 3.24 -7.26 -8.12
N ALA A 430 4.29 -7.99 -7.71
CA ALA A 430 4.46 -8.44 -6.34
C ALA A 430 4.64 -7.29 -5.33
N GLU A 431 5.42 -6.25 -5.64
CA GLU A 431 5.54 -5.08 -4.75
C GLU A 431 4.22 -4.30 -4.67
N LYS A 432 3.50 -4.12 -5.79
CA LYS A 432 2.15 -3.51 -5.79
C LYS A 432 1.13 -4.33 -4.98
N GLU A 433 1.19 -5.65 -5.04
CA GLU A 433 0.38 -6.55 -4.20
C GLU A 433 0.66 -6.31 -2.70
N LYS A 434 1.93 -6.20 -2.29
CA LYS A 434 2.29 -5.87 -0.89
C LYS A 434 1.74 -4.52 -0.44
N VAL A 435 1.80 -3.50 -1.29
CA VAL A 435 1.25 -2.16 -0.96
C VAL A 435 -0.26 -2.25 -0.74
N LEU A 436 -1.00 -2.92 -1.63
CA LEU A 436 -2.45 -3.11 -1.48
C LEU A 436 -2.81 -3.94 -0.24
N LEU A 437 -2.10 -5.03 0.04
CA LEU A 437 -2.33 -5.86 1.24
C LEU A 437 -2.08 -5.08 2.53
N ALA A 438 -0.99 -4.30 2.60
CA ALA A 438 -0.68 -3.45 3.75
C ALA A 438 -1.70 -2.32 3.92
N CYS A 439 -2.04 -1.62 2.83
CA CYS A 439 -3.05 -0.56 2.83
C CYS A 439 -4.42 -1.09 3.27
N ARG A 440 -4.84 -2.26 2.77
CA ARG A 440 -6.09 -2.90 3.18
C ARG A 440 -6.08 -3.24 4.67
N ALA A 441 -5.04 -3.92 5.15
CA ALA A 441 -4.91 -4.30 6.56
C ALA A 441 -4.89 -3.06 7.48
N HIS A 442 -4.24 -1.98 7.06
CA HIS A 442 -4.22 -0.71 7.78
C HIS A 442 -5.57 0.01 7.76
N ALA A 443 -6.28 0.00 6.62
CA ALA A 443 -7.63 0.55 6.50
C ALA A 443 -8.68 -0.25 7.28
N GLU A 444 -8.47 -1.56 7.44
CA GLU A 444 -9.24 -2.44 8.32
C GLU A 444 -8.93 -2.15 9.80
N ALA A 445 -7.65 -2.01 10.16
CA ALA A 445 -7.21 -1.61 11.51
C ALA A 445 -7.59 -0.17 11.90
N ARG A 446 -7.84 0.71 10.92
CA ARG A 446 -8.41 2.06 11.10
C ARG A 446 -9.89 2.05 11.48
N ARG A 447 -10.54 0.88 11.57
CA ARG A 447 -11.85 0.71 12.22
C ARG A 447 -11.58 0.20 13.65
N PHE A 448 -12.18 0.76 14.70
CA PHE A 448 -13.48 1.46 14.77
C PHE A 448 -13.44 2.61 15.81
N PRO A 449 -14.17 3.73 15.61
CA PRO A 449 -14.78 4.42 16.74
C PRO A 449 -15.75 3.44 17.41
N ALA A 450 -15.88 3.51 18.73
CA ALA A 450 -16.40 2.43 19.59
C ALA A 450 -17.92 2.12 19.49
N SER A 451 -18.48 1.89 18.29
CA SER A 451 -19.93 1.83 18.06
C SER A 451 -20.45 0.77 17.07
N VAL A 452 -19.61 -0.02 16.38
CA VAL A 452 -20.10 -1.01 15.36
C VAL A 452 -19.48 -2.41 15.45
N ALA A 453 -18.33 -2.60 16.09
CA ALA A 453 -17.82 -3.94 16.40
C ALA A 453 -18.27 -4.40 17.79
N PRO A 454 -18.57 -5.70 18.00
CA PRO A 454 -18.82 -6.23 19.33
C PRO A 454 -17.55 -6.13 20.16
N LEU A 455 -17.57 -5.25 21.18
CA LEU A 455 -16.48 -5.14 22.13
C LEU A 455 -16.66 -6.17 23.25
N SER A 456 -15.59 -6.86 23.65
CA SER A 456 -15.60 -7.61 24.90
C SER A 456 -15.85 -6.63 26.05
N LEU A 457 -16.67 -7.04 27.01
CA LEU A 457 -16.94 -6.26 28.20
C LEU A 457 -15.66 -5.98 29.02
N GLY A 458 -14.76 -6.96 29.11
CA GLY A 458 -13.52 -6.90 29.89
C GLY A 458 -12.44 -6.04 29.22
N THR A 459 -11.79 -6.58 28.19
CA THR A 459 -10.71 -5.88 27.45
C THR A 459 -11.12 -4.58 26.75
N ARG A 460 -12.42 -4.36 26.46
CA ARG A 460 -12.91 -3.35 25.50
C ARG A 460 -12.29 -3.46 24.10
N ALA A 461 -11.67 -4.60 23.79
CA ALA A 461 -11.16 -4.93 22.46
C ALA A 461 -12.28 -5.52 21.59
N VAL A 462 -12.06 -5.55 20.27
CA VAL A 462 -12.96 -6.22 19.32
C VAL A 462 -12.91 -7.73 19.56
N VAL A 463 -14.08 -8.37 19.77
CA VAL A 463 -14.18 -9.83 19.81
C VAL A 463 -13.90 -10.36 18.40
N LEU A 464 -12.67 -10.85 18.19
CA LEU A 464 -12.28 -11.50 16.94
C LEU A 464 -12.79 -12.94 16.93
N PRO A 465 -13.47 -13.41 15.86
CA PRO A 465 -14.05 -14.75 15.81
C PRO A 465 -13.01 -15.84 15.58
N THR A 466 -12.16 -16.09 16.59
CA THR A 466 -11.35 -17.31 16.68
C THR A 466 -12.24 -18.47 17.11
N PHE A 467 -12.97 -19.04 16.15
CA PHE A 467 -13.89 -20.14 16.40
C PHE A 467 -13.18 -21.37 16.97
N GLN A 468 -13.77 -21.97 18.00
CA GLN A 468 -13.17 -23.12 18.69
C GLN A 468 -13.90 -24.44 18.43
N GLU A 469 -13.18 -25.55 18.61
CA GLU A 469 -13.75 -26.89 18.49
C GLU A 469 -14.75 -27.18 19.62
N PRO A 470 -15.94 -27.76 19.33
CA PRO A 470 -16.96 -28.02 20.33
C PRO A 470 -16.50 -28.86 21.52
N LYS A 471 -15.58 -29.80 21.29
CA LYS A 471 -15.04 -30.72 22.31
C LYS A 471 -14.37 -29.98 23.47
N VAL A 472 -13.77 -28.80 23.21
CA VAL A 472 -13.15 -27.95 24.24
C VAL A 472 -14.18 -27.47 25.27
N TRP A 473 -15.42 -27.30 24.84
CA TRP A 473 -16.52 -26.74 25.62
C TRP A 473 -17.48 -27.78 26.18
N GLN A 474 -17.15 -29.08 26.16
CA GLN A 474 -18.05 -30.13 26.63
C GLN A 474 -18.52 -29.87 28.07
N HIS A 475 -19.84 -29.77 28.26
CA HIS A 475 -20.46 -29.46 29.55
C HIS A 475 -21.60 -30.43 29.87
N GLY A 476 -21.52 -31.12 31.02
CA GLY A 476 -22.43 -32.22 31.39
C GLY A 476 -23.91 -31.82 31.51
N TRP A 477 -24.21 -30.53 31.66
CA TRP A 477 -25.57 -30.00 31.55
C TRP A 477 -26.20 -30.29 30.18
N ALA A 478 -25.45 -30.07 29.09
CA ALA A 478 -25.95 -30.27 27.73
C ALA A 478 -26.32 -31.75 27.48
N ASP A 479 -25.56 -32.68 28.06
CA ASP A 479 -25.85 -34.12 28.01
C ASP A 479 -27.20 -34.48 28.67
N GLY A 480 -27.62 -33.72 29.69
CA GLY A 480 -28.88 -33.92 30.41
C GLY A 480 -30.12 -33.31 29.75
N ILE A 481 -29.96 -32.33 28.87
CA ILE A 481 -31.09 -31.58 28.26
C ILE A 481 -31.30 -31.86 26.76
N LEU A 482 -30.29 -32.40 26.06
CA LEU A 482 -30.39 -32.78 24.65
C LEU A 482 -30.27 -34.30 24.50
N GLY A 483 -31.38 -34.94 24.16
CA GLY A 483 -31.44 -36.35 23.76
C GLY A 483 -31.61 -36.53 22.25
N PRO A 484 -31.68 -37.79 21.77
CA PRO A 484 -31.94 -38.10 20.37
C PRO A 484 -33.27 -37.51 19.86
N LYS A 485 -34.29 -37.43 20.73
CA LYS A 485 -35.61 -36.87 20.40
C LYS A 485 -35.53 -35.36 20.10
N GLU A 486 -34.80 -34.62 20.91
CA GLU A 486 -34.64 -33.16 20.78
C GLU A 486 -33.79 -32.81 19.57
N LEU A 487 -32.76 -33.61 19.27
CA LEU A 487 -32.01 -33.46 18.01
C LEU A 487 -32.86 -33.82 16.79
N GLU A 488 -33.68 -34.87 16.85
CA GLU A 488 -34.56 -35.23 15.74
C GLU A 488 -35.65 -34.18 15.49
N GLN A 489 -36.13 -33.52 16.55
CA GLN A 489 -36.96 -32.33 16.43
C GLN A 489 -36.20 -31.18 15.75
N LEU A 490 -34.96 -30.89 16.15
CA LEU A 490 -34.15 -29.84 15.53
C LEU A 490 -33.84 -30.15 14.05
N ARG A 491 -33.68 -31.42 13.67
CA ARG A 491 -33.53 -31.86 12.27
C ARG A 491 -34.84 -31.70 11.49
N THR A 492 -35.96 -32.12 12.04
CA THR A 492 -37.27 -32.11 11.36
C THR A 492 -37.84 -30.69 11.29
N ASP A 493 -38.12 -30.09 12.44
CA ASP A 493 -38.80 -28.79 12.58
C ASP A 493 -37.86 -27.60 12.35
N GLY A 494 -36.54 -27.81 12.43
CA GLY A 494 -35.53 -26.73 12.36
C GLY A 494 -35.39 -25.92 13.66
N VAL A 495 -36.24 -26.16 14.66
CA VAL A 495 -36.23 -25.50 15.97
C VAL A 495 -36.60 -26.49 17.08
N CYS A 496 -35.93 -26.38 18.22
CA CYS A 496 -36.28 -27.07 19.47
C CYS A 496 -36.44 -26.02 20.59
N VAL A 497 -37.48 -26.17 21.41
CA VAL A 497 -37.78 -25.31 22.56
C VAL A 497 -37.77 -26.20 23.79
N LEU A 498 -36.95 -25.87 24.78
CA LEU A 498 -36.76 -26.64 26.01
C LEU A 498 -37.08 -25.73 27.19
N ASP A 499 -38.06 -26.11 28.01
CA ASP A 499 -38.51 -25.30 29.14
C ASP A 499 -37.89 -25.78 30.46
N SER A 500 -37.54 -24.83 31.34
CA SER A 500 -36.97 -25.09 32.67
C SER A 500 -35.70 -25.96 32.67
N VAL A 501 -34.82 -25.75 31.67
CA VAL A 501 -33.58 -26.50 31.50
C VAL A 501 -32.40 -25.97 32.32
N PHE A 502 -32.45 -24.72 32.78
CA PHE A 502 -31.51 -24.18 33.77
C PHE A 502 -32.26 -23.63 34.99
N ASP A 503 -31.58 -23.58 36.14
CA ASP A 503 -32.20 -23.24 37.42
C ASP A 503 -32.79 -21.82 37.38
N ARG A 504 -34.00 -21.64 37.94
CA ARG A 504 -34.65 -20.33 38.01
C ARG A 504 -33.88 -19.34 38.88
N SER A 505 -33.15 -19.82 39.89
CA SER A 505 -32.24 -19.00 40.70
C SER A 505 -31.02 -18.53 39.90
N LEU A 506 -30.45 -19.38 39.03
CA LEU A 506 -29.40 -18.99 38.09
C LEU A 506 -29.95 -17.94 37.10
N ALA A 507 -31.11 -18.19 36.49
CA ALA A 507 -31.75 -17.23 35.58
C ALA A 507 -32.01 -15.87 36.24
N ALA A 508 -32.45 -15.84 37.50
CA ALA A 508 -32.66 -14.62 38.27
C ALA A 508 -31.35 -13.90 38.65
N SER A 509 -30.25 -14.63 38.87
CA SER A 509 -28.92 -14.04 39.08
C SER A 509 -28.38 -13.43 37.79
N CYS A 510 -28.45 -14.17 36.66
CA CYS A 510 -28.09 -13.66 35.34
C CYS A 510 -28.90 -12.41 34.96
N LEU A 511 -30.19 -12.34 35.33
CA LEU A 511 -31.02 -11.15 35.08
C LEU A 511 -30.51 -9.93 35.86
N LYS A 512 -30.14 -10.09 37.14
CA LYS A 512 -29.58 -8.98 37.95
C LYS A 512 -28.24 -8.49 37.40
N GLU A 513 -27.38 -9.40 36.97
CA GLU A 513 -26.11 -9.07 36.31
C GLU A 513 -26.36 -8.32 34.98
N CYS A 514 -27.29 -8.80 34.16
CA CYS A 514 -27.77 -8.11 32.96
C CYS A 514 -28.25 -6.67 33.25
N GLU A 515 -29.13 -6.50 34.24
CA GLU A 515 -29.65 -5.19 34.64
C GLU A 515 -28.55 -4.25 35.16
N ALA A 516 -27.56 -4.77 35.90
CA ALA A 516 -26.41 -4.00 36.36
C ALA A 516 -25.55 -3.50 35.18
N LEU A 517 -25.33 -4.32 34.14
CA LEU A 517 -24.62 -3.93 32.93
C LEU A 517 -25.32 -2.81 32.15
N ASP A 518 -26.65 -2.85 32.06
CA ASP A 518 -27.44 -1.81 31.39
C ASP A 518 -27.46 -0.51 32.20
N GLN A 519 -27.62 -0.59 33.52
CA GLN A 519 -27.56 0.58 34.42
C GLN A 519 -26.18 1.24 34.42
N ALA A 520 -25.11 0.45 34.38
CA ALA A 520 -23.73 0.94 34.23
C ALA A 520 -23.42 1.52 32.83
N SER A 521 -24.39 1.53 31.90
CA SER A 521 -24.21 1.90 30.49
C SER A 521 -23.09 1.11 29.80
N ALA A 522 -22.85 -0.14 30.23
CA ALA A 522 -21.85 -1.01 29.65
C ALA A 522 -22.34 -1.73 28.38
N MET A 523 -23.66 -1.71 28.13
CA MET A 523 -24.28 -2.26 26.91
C MET A 523 -24.33 -1.22 25.78
N THR A 524 -23.97 -1.64 24.57
CA THR A 524 -23.92 -0.80 23.36
C THR A 524 -25.27 -0.82 22.62
N VAL A 525 -25.73 0.32 22.12
CA VAL A 525 -26.92 0.37 21.23
C VAL A 525 -26.62 -0.32 19.91
N THR A 526 -27.49 -1.25 19.50
CA THR A 526 -27.30 -1.96 18.23
C THR A 526 -27.49 -1.05 17.02
N THR A 527 -26.58 -1.18 16.05
CA THR A 527 -26.63 -0.50 14.75
C THR A 527 -27.22 -1.38 13.64
N ASN A 528 -27.51 -2.66 13.92
CA ASN A 528 -28.12 -3.56 12.95
C ASN A 528 -29.59 -3.19 12.69
N ARG A 529 -29.94 -3.06 11.40
CA ARG A 529 -31.28 -2.71 10.89
C ARG A 529 -32.37 -3.65 11.42
N CYS A 530 -32.03 -4.91 11.69
CA CYS A 530 -32.97 -5.95 12.09
C CYS A 530 -33.37 -5.87 13.57
N ASN A 531 -32.66 -5.15 14.44
CA ASN A 531 -32.93 -5.12 15.90
C ASN A 531 -32.95 -3.71 16.51
N ARG A 532 -33.25 -2.69 15.69
CA ARG A 532 -33.25 -1.26 16.06
C ARG A 532 -33.90 -0.99 17.42
N GLY A 533 -33.17 -0.29 18.29
CA GLY A 533 -33.60 0.11 19.64
C GLY A 533 -33.16 -0.83 20.77
N ALA A 534 -32.67 -2.04 20.45
CA ALA A 534 -32.07 -2.93 21.42
C ALA A 534 -30.65 -2.47 21.84
N ARG A 535 -30.18 -2.95 22.99
CA ARG A 535 -28.78 -2.82 23.42
C ARG A 535 -28.20 -4.21 23.64
N SER A 536 -26.89 -4.37 23.44
CA SER A 536 -26.19 -5.64 23.67
C SER A 536 -24.78 -5.45 24.24
N ALA A 537 -24.30 -6.49 24.91
CA ALA A 537 -22.92 -6.64 25.38
C ALA A 537 -22.42 -8.04 25.03
N TRP A 538 -21.10 -8.19 24.87
CA TRP A 538 -20.48 -9.45 24.50
C TRP A 538 -19.58 -9.95 25.63
N LEU A 539 -19.82 -11.19 26.02
CA LEU A 539 -19.12 -11.87 27.11
C LEU A 539 -18.16 -12.87 26.48
N GLU A 540 -16.90 -12.46 26.32
CA GLU A 540 -15.87 -13.34 25.79
C GLU A 540 -15.41 -14.35 26.84
N PHE A 541 -15.41 -15.62 26.47
CA PHE A 541 -14.99 -16.73 27.32
C PHE A 541 -13.83 -17.53 26.71
N SER A 542 -13.38 -17.16 25.51
CA SER A 542 -12.38 -17.91 24.73
C SER A 542 -10.94 -17.78 25.23
N GLN A 543 -10.62 -16.66 25.89
CA GLN A 543 -9.31 -16.34 26.44
C GLN A 543 -9.30 -16.55 27.95
N ALA A 544 -8.24 -17.14 28.48
CA ALA A 544 -8.18 -17.57 29.89
C ALA A 544 -8.21 -16.42 30.91
N ASP A 545 -7.75 -15.22 30.53
CA ASP A 545 -7.78 -14.04 31.41
C ASP A 545 -9.12 -13.30 31.34
N GLU A 546 -9.72 -13.17 30.14
CA GLU A 546 -11.10 -12.63 29.99
C GLU A 546 -12.12 -13.53 30.69
N LEU A 547 -11.99 -14.86 30.56
CA LEU A 547 -12.86 -15.80 31.27
C LEU A 547 -12.73 -15.65 32.79
N ARG A 548 -11.52 -15.37 33.31
CA ARG A 548 -11.32 -15.14 34.75
C ARG A 548 -11.98 -13.84 35.20
N ALA A 549 -11.80 -12.75 34.46
CA ALA A 549 -12.48 -11.48 34.72
C ALA A 549 -14.00 -11.64 34.68
N LEU A 550 -14.53 -12.38 33.69
CA LEU A 550 -15.96 -12.68 33.57
C LEU A 550 -16.48 -13.50 34.76
N GLN A 551 -15.70 -14.48 35.25
CA GLN A 551 -16.04 -15.27 36.44
C GLN A 551 -15.99 -14.46 37.75
N GLU A 552 -15.14 -13.43 37.82
CA GLU A 552 -15.00 -12.55 38.99
C GLU A 552 -16.09 -11.46 39.02
N GLU A 553 -16.42 -10.85 37.87
CA GLU A 553 -17.39 -9.75 37.77
C GLU A 553 -18.84 -10.19 37.53
N LEU A 554 -19.05 -11.26 36.75
CA LEU A 554 -20.37 -11.73 36.29
C LEU A 554 -20.49 -13.27 36.41
N PRO A 555 -20.37 -13.83 37.63
CA PRO A 555 -20.28 -15.27 37.83
C PRO A 555 -21.48 -16.05 37.25
N ALA A 556 -22.70 -15.53 37.34
CA ALA A 556 -23.89 -16.24 36.85
C ALA A 556 -23.95 -16.24 35.31
N LEU A 557 -23.68 -15.11 34.66
CA LEU A 557 -23.59 -15.03 33.20
C LEU A 557 -22.41 -15.84 32.64
N SER A 558 -21.29 -15.90 33.38
CA SER A 558 -20.16 -16.77 33.05
C SER A 558 -20.57 -18.25 33.06
N GLU A 559 -21.25 -18.70 34.11
CA GLU A 559 -21.75 -20.08 34.23
C GLU A 559 -22.70 -20.43 33.08
N LEU A 560 -23.69 -19.57 32.81
CA LEU A 560 -24.64 -19.76 31.72
C LEU A 560 -23.96 -19.79 30.34
N SER A 561 -22.95 -18.94 30.11
CA SER A 561 -22.21 -18.91 28.84
C SER A 561 -21.44 -20.20 28.59
N LEU A 562 -20.77 -20.74 29.62
CA LEU A 562 -20.06 -22.02 29.55
C LEU A 562 -21.02 -23.20 29.36
N MET A 563 -22.17 -23.19 30.04
CA MET A 563 -23.25 -24.17 29.84
C MET A 563 -23.72 -24.20 28.38
N MET A 564 -24.01 -23.03 27.81
CA MET A 564 -24.43 -22.89 26.40
C MET A 564 -23.32 -23.33 25.43
N ALA A 565 -22.06 -23.01 25.71
CA ALA A 565 -20.92 -23.38 24.88
C ALA A 565 -20.76 -24.91 24.68
N GLY A 566 -21.30 -25.73 25.59
CA GLY A 566 -21.30 -27.20 25.46
C GLY A 566 -22.37 -27.79 24.55
N LEU A 567 -23.40 -27.03 24.15
CA LEU A 567 -24.47 -27.51 23.27
C LEU A 567 -23.97 -28.09 21.93
N PRO A 568 -23.01 -27.46 21.21
CA PRO A 568 -22.53 -27.97 19.92
C PRO A 568 -21.79 -29.31 20.05
N SER A 569 -21.10 -29.54 21.18
CA SER A 569 -20.42 -30.82 21.44
C SER A 569 -21.44 -31.94 21.57
N ARG A 570 -22.54 -31.68 22.27
CA ARG A 570 -23.64 -32.63 22.43
C ARG A 570 -24.38 -32.91 21.13
N VAL A 571 -24.64 -31.87 20.32
CA VAL A 571 -25.22 -32.04 18.97
C VAL A 571 -24.32 -32.91 18.10
N GLY A 572 -23.00 -32.71 18.14
CA GLY A 572 -22.02 -33.57 17.45
C GLY A 572 -22.06 -35.02 17.94
N ALA A 573 -22.06 -35.24 19.25
CA ALA A 573 -22.08 -36.58 19.87
C ALA A 573 -23.36 -37.39 19.54
N LEU A 574 -24.48 -36.71 19.29
CA LEU A 574 -25.75 -37.31 18.85
C LEU A 574 -25.85 -37.49 17.31
N GLY A 575 -24.76 -37.27 16.58
CA GLY A 575 -24.68 -37.49 15.13
C GLY A 575 -25.04 -36.27 14.28
N GLY A 576 -25.06 -35.06 14.85
CA GLY A 576 -25.12 -33.79 14.11
C GLY A 576 -26.32 -33.64 13.16
N PHE A 577 -26.09 -32.94 12.05
CA PHE A 577 -27.02 -32.80 10.93
C PHE A 577 -26.62 -33.77 9.81
N ALA A 578 -27.58 -34.17 8.96
CA ALA A 578 -27.48 -35.42 8.18
C ALA A 578 -26.27 -35.53 7.21
N PRO A 579 -25.80 -36.75 6.88
CA PRO A 579 -24.47 -36.96 6.27
C PRO A 579 -24.35 -36.70 4.76
N GLU A 580 -25.42 -36.31 4.07
CA GLU A 580 -25.49 -36.41 2.59
C GLU A 580 -24.95 -35.19 1.82
N THR A 581 -24.57 -34.11 2.51
CA THR A 581 -23.85 -32.97 1.90
C THR A 581 -22.35 -33.05 2.18
N PHE A 582 -21.57 -33.21 1.10
CA PHE A 582 -20.11 -33.24 1.13
C PHE A 582 -19.52 -32.06 1.93
N GLY A 583 -18.73 -32.37 2.96
CA GLY A 583 -17.78 -31.43 3.55
C GLY A 583 -18.18 -30.66 4.82
N GLU A 584 -19.38 -30.86 5.41
CA GLU A 584 -19.72 -30.25 6.71
C GLU A 584 -18.96 -30.93 7.88
N SER A 585 -17.65 -30.67 7.98
CA SER A 585 -16.77 -31.20 9.03
C SER A 585 -16.74 -30.31 10.26
N GLU A 586 -17.46 -30.76 11.30
CA GLU A 586 -17.56 -30.21 12.66
C GLU A 586 -18.12 -28.78 12.81
N LEU A 587 -19.16 -28.66 13.64
CA LEU A 587 -19.63 -27.38 14.19
C LEU A 587 -18.46 -26.62 14.86
N ARG A 588 -18.61 -25.30 14.96
CA ARG A 588 -17.62 -24.38 15.51
C ARG A 588 -18.27 -23.38 16.46
N VAL A 589 -17.70 -23.24 17.67
CA VAL A 589 -18.27 -22.41 18.74
C VAL A 589 -17.76 -20.98 18.61
N HIS A 590 -18.66 -20.00 18.64
CA HIS A 590 -18.28 -18.58 18.70
C HIS A 590 -17.59 -18.27 20.05
N PRO A 591 -16.50 -17.49 20.09
CA PRO A 591 -15.69 -17.24 21.31
C PRO A 591 -16.39 -16.48 22.45
N ALA A 592 -17.63 -16.03 22.23
CA ALA A 592 -18.37 -15.17 23.13
C ALA A 592 -19.89 -15.40 23.02
N THR A 593 -20.63 -15.18 24.11
CA THR A 593 -22.09 -15.02 24.09
C THR A 593 -22.47 -13.55 23.99
N MET A 594 -23.62 -13.26 23.38
CA MET A 594 -24.21 -11.92 23.35
C MET A 594 -25.38 -11.84 24.33
N VAL A 595 -25.27 -10.96 25.32
CA VAL A 595 -26.41 -10.49 26.13
C VAL A 595 -27.14 -9.40 25.33
N ALA A 596 -28.45 -9.49 25.20
CA ALA A 596 -29.26 -8.48 24.52
C ALA A 596 -30.51 -8.09 25.34
N VAL A 597 -30.77 -6.78 25.41
CA VAL A 597 -31.99 -6.19 25.97
C VAL A 597 -32.80 -5.50 24.90
N TYR A 598 -34.09 -5.78 24.88
CA TYR A 598 -35.11 -5.10 24.07
C TYR A 598 -35.96 -4.28 25.04
N PRO A 599 -35.74 -2.97 25.17
CA PRO A 599 -36.44 -2.17 26.17
C PRO A 599 -37.92 -2.03 25.85
N GLU A 600 -38.73 -1.86 26.90
CA GLU A 600 -40.18 -1.65 26.79
C GLU A 600 -40.52 -0.58 25.74
N GLN A 601 -41.39 -0.94 24.78
CA GLN A 601 -41.93 -0.07 23.72
C GLN A 601 -40.89 0.58 22.78
N ALA A 602 -39.59 0.33 22.94
CA ALA A 602 -38.51 1.05 22.24
C ALA A 602 -37.79 0.24 21.16
N ALA A 603 -37.82 -1.10 21.23
CA ALA A 603 -37.10 -1.98 20.31
C ALA A 603 -38.03 -2.86 19.46
N SER A 604 -37.59 -3.16 18.24
CA SER A 604 -38.28 -4.10 17.34
C SER A 604 -37.27 -5.05 16.67
N TYR A 605 -37.62 -6.33 16.55
CA TYR A 605 -36.81 -7.32 15.83
C TYR A 605 -37.56 -7.75 14.57
N GLN A 606 -37.03 -7.35 13.41
CA GLN A 606 -37.66 -7.58 12.11
C GLN A 606 -37.55 -9.04 11.69
N LEU A 607 -38.41 -9.47 10.77
CA LEU A 607 -38.45 -10.84 10.27
C LEU A 607 -37.25 -11.15 9.36
N HIS A 608 -36.38 -12.08 9.77
CA HIS A 608 -35.20 -12.50 9.00
C HIS A 608 -34.77 -13.95 9.30
N LYS A 609 -33.76 -14.42 8.58
CA LYS A 609 -32.94 -15.58 8.97
C LYS A 609 -31.60 -15.09 9.49
N ASP A 610 -30.99 -15.88 10.37
CA ASP A 610 -29.65 -15.62 10.89
C ASP A 610 -28.54 -15.96 9.90
N SER A 611 -28.81 -16.85 8.95
CA SER A 611 -27.94 -17.20 7.84
C SER A 611 -28.72 -17.33 6.53
N TYR A 612 -28.09 -16.89 5.44
CA TYR A 612 -28.57 -16.97 4.08
C TYR A 612 -27.57 -17.77 3.24
N ALA A 613 -28.08 -18.51 2.26
CA ALA A 613 -27.22 -19.22 1.31
C ALA A 613 -26.33 -18.21 0.55
N PRO A 614 -25.09 -18.59 0.18
CA PRO A 614 -24.30 -17.81 -0.75
C PRO A 614 -25.07 -17.63 -2.06
N LYS A 615 -24.93 -16.47 -2.70
CA LYS A 615 -25.43 -16.28 -4.06
C LYS A 615 -24.41 -16.76 -5.08
N ASP A 616 -24.89 -17.25 -6.22
CA ASP A 616 -24.05 -17.81 -7.29
C ASP A 616 -23.05 -16.79 -7.90
N ASP A 617 -23.35 -15.49 -7.77
CA ASP A 617 -22.52 -14.37 -8.22
C ASP A 617 -21.44 -13.95 -7.20
N ASN A 618 -21.57 -14.36 -5.93
CA ASN A 618 -20.61 -14.06 -4.88
C ASN A 618 -20.63 -15.13 -3.77
N PRO A 619 -19.84 -16.23 -3.91
CA PRO A 619 -19.83 -17.33 -2.95
C PRO A 619 -19.31 -16.95 -1.55
N ALA A 620 -18.71 -15.78 -1.36
CA ALA A 620 -18.29 -15.26 -0.06
C ALA A 620 -19.44 -14.62 0.76
N THR A 621 -20.65 -14.47 0.18
CA THR A 621 -21.79 -13.82 0.86
C THR A 621 -22.58 -14.70 1.84
N GLY A 622 -22.26 -16.00 1.91
CA GLY A 622 -22.93 -16.92 2.82
C GLY A 622 -22.54 -16.70 4.28
N ALA A 623 -23.47 -16.24 5.12
CA ALA A 623 -23.24 -16.15 6.55
C ALA A 623 -23.06 -17.56 7.14
N THR A 624 -21.90 -17.86 7.71
CA THR A 624 -21.51 -19.23 8.10
C THR A 624 -22.22 -19.80 9.34
N ARG A 625 -23.17 -19.08 9.96
CA ARG A 625 -23.86 -19.55 11.17
C ARG A 625 -24.77 -20.75 10.86
N ARG A 626 -24.55 -21.86 11.55
CA ARG A 626 -25.35 -23.09 11.48
C ARG A 626 -26.46 -23.13 12.53
N LEU A 627 -26.17 -22.73 13.78
CA LEU A 627 -27.13 -22.71 14.88
C LEU A 627 -27.11 -21.40 15.67
N THR A 628 -28.27 -21.06 16.20
CA THR A 628 -28.47 -20.03 17.22
C THR A 628 -29.11 -20.68 18.44
N ALA A 629 -28.54 -20.45 19.63
CA ALA A 629 -29.13 -20.83 20.91
C ALA A 629 -29.45 -19.58 21.72
N LEU A 630 -30.69 -19.48 22.22
CA LEU A 630 -31.23 -18.37 23.00
C LEU A 630 -31.64 -18.87 24.38
N ALA A 631 -30.95 -18.43 25.44
CA ALA A 631 -31.38 -18.63 26.82
C ALA A 631 -32.18 -17.41 27.31
N TYR A 632 -33.34 -17.66 27.93
CA TYR A 632 -34.23 -16.63 28.43
C TYR A 632 -34.18 -16.45 29.96
N LEU A 633 -34.27 -15.19 30.38
CA LEU A 633 -34.07 -14.76 31.77
C LEU A 633 -35.31 -14.10 32.41
N ASN A 634 -36.38 -13.87 31.65
CA ASN A 634 -37.46 -12.96 32.04
C ASN A 634 -38.50 -13.64 32.94
N ASP A 635 -38.88 -12.99 34.03
CA ASP A 635 -40.14 -13.29 34.69
C ASP A 635 -41.28 -12.77 33.79
N TRP A 636 -42.03 -13.69 33.17
CA TRP A 636 -42.84 -13.39 32.00
C TRP A 636 -44.30 -13.83 32.15
N SER A 637 -45.19 -12.93 31.74
CA SER A 637 -46.62 -13.08 31.58
C SER A 637 -47.03 -12.65 30.15
N PRO A 638 -48.15 -13.14 29.58
CA PRO A 638 -48.64 -12.73 28.26
C PRO A 638 -48.80 -11.21 28.06
N GLU A 639 -48.92 -10.42 29.14
CA GLU A 639 -49.02 -8.95 29.05
C GLU A 639 -47.68 -8.24 28.86
N ASN A 640 -46.55 -8.95 29.01
CA ASN A 640 -45.22 -8.41 28.74
C ASN A 640 -44.89 -8.34 27.24
N GLY A 641 -45.50 -9.18 26.39
CA GLY A 641 -45.12 -9.32 24.99
C GLY A 641 -43.72 -9.92 24.80
N GLY A 642 -42.98 -9.50 23.76
CA GLY A 642 -41.59 -9.93 23.58
C GLY A 642 -41.40 -11.39 23.09
N GLU A 643 -42.44 -12.08 22.64
CA GLU A 643 -42.32 -13.47 22.18
C GLU A 643 -41.48 -13.61 20.90
N LEU A 644 -40.66 -14.65 20.84
CA LEU A 644 -40.01 -15.05 19.58
C LEU A 644 -41.07 -15.70 18.68
N ARG A 645 -41.25 -15.16 17.48
CA ARG A 645 -42.15 -15.69 16.44
C ARG A 645 -41.32 -16.48 15.45
N VAL A 646 -41.53 -17.79 15.39
CA VAL A 646 -40.98 -18.68 14.37
C VAL A 646 -42.00 -18.79 13.24
N HIS A 647 -41.64 -18.29 12.05
CA HIS A 647 -42.53 -18.21 10.90
C HIS A 647 -42.47 -19.47 10.06
N GLU A 648 -43.62 -19.90 9.54
CA GLU A 648 -43.65 -20.92 8.48
C GLU A 648 -43.05 -20.35 7.19
N SER A 649 -42.41 -21.20 6.38
CA SER A 649 -41.81 -20.79 5.11
C SER A 649 -42.13 -21.75 3.98
N VAL A 650 -42.39 -21.22 2.79
CA VAL A 650 -42.59 -21.98 1.55
C VAL A 650 -41.60 -21.45 0.51
N ASN A 651 -40.83 -22.35 -0.14
CA ASN A 651 -39.76 -21.99 -1.07
C ASN A 651 -38.77 -20.95 -0.51
N ASP A 652 -38.37 -21.14 0.76
CA ASP A 652 -37.49 -20.25 1.54
C ASP A 652 -37.98 -18.79 1.72
N LEU A 653 -39.28 -18.52 1.49
CA LEU A 653 -39.91 -17.24 1.79
C LEU A 653 -40.87 -17.38 2.99
N PRO A 654 -40.88 -16.42 3.94
CA PRO A 654 -41.68 -16.53 5.16
C PRO A 654 -43.13 -16.08 4.97
N ASP A 655 -44.07 -16.78 5.60
CA ASP A 655 -45.44 -16.31 5.78
C ASP A 655 -45.52 -15.39 7.01
N GLN A 656 -45.75 -14.09 6.79
CA GLN A 656 -45.85 -13.10 7.87
C GLN A 656 -47.03 -13.32 8.82
N ARG A 657 -48.05 -14.09 8.41
CA ARG A 657 -49.29 -14.35 9.19
C ARG A 657 -49.28 -15.70 9.88
N ARG A 658 -48.46 -16.65 9.43
CA ARG A 658 -48.35 -17.99 10.03
C ARG A 658 -47.05 -18.13 10.81
N PHE A 659 -47.16 -18.03 12.13
CA PHE A 659 -46.04 -18.20 13.04
C PHE A 659 -46.46 -18.89 14.34
N ARG A 660 -45.50 -19.59 14.97
CA ARG A 660 -45.59 -20.06 16.35
C ARG A 660 -44.87 -19.06 17.25
N SER A 661 -45.54 -18.60 18.31
CA SER A 661 -44.90 -17.80 19.36
C SER A 661 -44.22 -18.70 20.40
N VAL A 662 -43.06 -18.25 20.90
CA VAL A 662 -42.32 -18.84 22.00
C VAL A 662 -42.12 -17.77 23.08
N ALA A 663 -42.64 -18.03 24.28
CA ALA A 663 -42.54 -17.13 25.41
C ALA A 663 -41.07 -17.03 25.89
N PRO A 664 -40.56 -15.81 26.19
CA PRO A 664 -39.18 -15.60 26.62
C PRO A 664 -39.00 -15.85 28.12
N SER A 665 -39.55 -16.96 28.64
CA SER A 665 -39.64 -17.24 30.08
C SER A 665 -38.32 -17.68 30.71
N ALA A 666 -38.05 -17.24 31.94
CA ALA A 666 -36.87 -17.61 32.72
C ALA A 666 -36.71 -19.14 32.87
N GLY A 667 -35.54 -19.65 32.50
CA GLY A 667 -35.22 -21.09 32.53
C GLY A 667 -35.41 -21.80 31.18
N SER A 668 -35.97 -21.15 30.16
CA SER A 668 -36.19 -21.76 28.83
C SER A 668 -35.05 -21.47 27.86
N LEU A 669 -34.75 -22.46 27.01
CA LEU A 669 -33.76 -22.42 25.93
C LEU A 669 -34.45 -22.67 24.59
N VAL A 670 -34.11 -21.88 23.57
CA VAL A 670 -34.51 -22.14 22.18
C VAL A 670 -33.26 -22.38 21.35
N ILE A 671 -33.20 -23.50 20.63
CA ILE A 671 -32.13 -23.81 19.68
C ILE A 671 -32.75 -23.90 18.30
N PHE A 672 -32.19 -23.22 17.30
CA PHE A 672 -32.68 -23.32 15.93
C PHE A 672 -31.60 -23.29 14.86
N ASP A 673 -31.93 -23.88 13.71
CA ASP A 673 -31.14 -23.88 12.49
C ASP A 673 -31.19 -22.50 11.83
N SER A 674 -30.08 -21.77 11.96
CA SER A 674 -29.92 -20.39 11.48
C SER A 674 -30.14 -20.23 9.98
N ARG A 675 -29.97 -21.31 9.20
CA ARG A 675 -30.14 -21.32 7.73
C ARG A 675 -31.58 -21.52 7.28
N ARG A 676 -32.44 -22.07 8.16
CA ARG A 676 -33.83 -22.46 7.86
C ARG A 676 -34.88 -21.58 8.55
N ILE A 677 -34.60 -21.12 9.77
CA ILE A 677 -35.63 -20.53 10.63
C ILE A 677 -35.75 -19.01 10.41
N TRP A 678 -36.79 -18.65 9.67
CA TRP A 678 -37.32 -17.30 9.61
C TRP A 678 -37.98 -16.94 10.94
N HIS A 679 -37.50 -15.87 11.57
CA HIS A 679 -37.99 -15.46 12.88
C HIS A 679 -38.03 -13.94 13.08
N ALA A 680 -38.88 -13.51 14.00
CA ALA A 680 -39.03 -12.13 14.46
C ALA A 680 -39.22 -12.14 15.99
N VAL A 681 -39.12 -10.99 16.66
CA VAL A 681 -39.50 -10.85 18.07
C VAL A 681 -40.62 -9.83 18.16
N ALA A 682 -41.71 -10.19 18.84
CA ALA A 682 -42.81 -9.29 19.12
C ALA A 682 -42.33 -8.09 19.95
N PRO A 683 -42.97 -6.91 19.85
CA PRO A 683 -42.63 -5.78 20.73
C PRO A 683 -42.75 -6.16 22.21
N SER A 684 -41.82 -5.69 23.04
CA SER A 684 -41.97 -5.75 24.50
C SER A 684 -42.94 -4.66 24.94
N LEU A 685 -44.05 -5.05 25.55
CA LEU A 685 -45.18 -4.17 25.89
C LEU A 685 -45.15 -3.69 27.34
N ARG A 686 -44.58 -4.50 28.25
CA ARG A 686 -44.35 -4.16 29.66
C ARG A 686 -43.06 -4.82 30.12
N GLY A 687 -42.12 -4.04 30.64
CA GLY A 687 -40.80 -4.49 31.02
C GLY A 687 -39.85 -4.76 29.85
N ASN A 688 -38.57 -4.89 30.17
CA ASN A 688 -37.51 -5.19 29.24
C ASN A 688 -37.47 -6.69 28.94
N ARG A 689 -37.22 -7.06 27.67
CA ARG A 689 -36.99 -8.45 27.28
C ARG A 689 -35.51 -8.73 27.10
N TRP A 690 -35.01 -9.67 27.89
CA TRP A 690 -33.64 -10.16 27.94
C TRP A 690 -33.46 -11.51 27.26
N ALA A 691 -32.32 -11.70 26.59
CA ALA A 691 -31.87 -12.99 26.11
C ALA A 691 -30.33 -13.05 26.10
N VAL A 692 -29.78 -14.22 26.41
CA VAL A 692 -28.36 -14.56 26.17
C VAL A 692 -28.30 -15.45 24.93
N THR A 693 -27.43 -15.09 23.99
CA THR A 693 -27.35 -15.74 22.67
C THR A 693 -25.97 -16.35 22.45
N LEU A 694 -25.92 -17.61 22.04
CA LEU A 694 -24.73 -18.25 21.48
C LEU A 694 -24.94 -18.49 19.98
N TRP A 695 -23.92 -18.20 19.20
CA TRP A 695 -23.85 -18.54 17.77
C TRP A 695 -22.89 -19.71 17.55
N VAL A 696 -23.26 -20.58 16.62
CA VAL A 696 -22.50 -21.77 16.24
C VAL A 696 -22.42 -21.78 14.72
N HIS A 697 -21.24 -22.03 14.19
CA HIS A 697 -20.94 -22.02 12.76
C HIS A 697 -20.73 -23.46 12.25
#